data_AF-A0A812KDC4-F1
#
_entry.id   AF-A0A812KDC4-F1
#
_cell.length_a   1.000
_cell.length_b   1.000
_cell.length_c   1.000
_cell.angle_alpha   90.00
_cell.angle_beta   90.00
_cell.angle_gamma   90.00
#
_symmetry.space_group_name_H-M   'P 1'
#
loop_
_entity.id
_entity.type
_entity.pdbx_description
1 polymer ?
#
loop_
_entity_poly.entity_id
_entity_poly.type
_entity_poly.pdbx_seq_one_letter_code
_entity_poly.pdbx_strand_id
1 'polypeptide(L)'
;MEVLCSRQEAIASWVEAEIGMRQVALVKRRLKEMVEDYGSRAKALEEAIAEIHVDLDRRATAILQLKGAQEAKEATSATSATSVFQEEALEAELLQEESLFHLRHRQVQGLEERLQDLLAQEGPRMEALGAWVAVHEPLLTKELERSEKAEQAAAAEAACEAAKQELTIDLAKQRRSEHVFLAEACAAAVAEAERAARQAAALYRQRGLLLRDVDGLGREERAAAGRAESACQHLRRDRRRAVAAVAKGLWEQGPASLRGVCPKEARQRAAAQAEELVEASRGEQIQELRSLNEEMARVNAEMVELKELSKAEDAQVEAAWKQPNEAQRQLKVAEAQEAVPAARRSHSGIRRSGSVGRKAEPEGRLETVVLALRELEQQQQAEMAARESQAMEIQAALEAAEASLQRCRAENRAESAAALRRLRRASGETEDAERKCCELAAAKERVCRALRDMSFGTLRPSNEVVCAPEAEERRPGDGEAPIEEDLRCFYRQVLPLLQGIAVGALRPPRTALEERQLVLSSDFQRLELWMPDVPATRAAASGPARKRVADTFLRLETLARVHLPKATQLAIQRKAALTSASKSRFSLRFELVVMGSDTWHLATSDVQTLQIITSAVKALLAAKGRLGALALSACGLGDRRKQSDSPRL
;
A
#
# COMPACT_ATOMS: atom_id res chain seq x y z
N MET A 1 1.64 -3.71 13.15
CA MET A 1 1.82 -3.40 14.58
C MET A 1 0.89 -2.29 15.01
N GLU A 2 0.92 -1.09 14.40
CA GLU A 2 0.00 0.02 14.73
C GLU A 2 -1.48 -0.35 14.67
N VAL A 3 -1.93 -1.09 13.64
CA VAL A 3 -3.32 -1.58 13.52
C VAL A 3 -3.71 -2.53 14.68
N LEU A 4 -2.76 -3.33 15.18
CA LEU A 4 -3.03 -4.24 16.29
C LEU A 4 -3.12 -3.48 17.62
N CYS A 5 -2.26 -2.47 17.84
CA CYS A 5 -2.32 -1.62 19.02
C CYS A 5 -3.62 -0.82 19.07
N SER A 6 -4.01 -0.18 17.97
CA SER A 6 -5.27 0.57 17.88
C SER A 6 -6.49 -0.32 18.11
N ARG A 7 -6.48 -1.56 17.60
CA ARG A 7 -7.54 -2.54 17.88
C ARG A 7 -7.57 -2.97 19.35
N GLN A 8 -6.40 -3.16 19.97
CA GLN A 8 -6.32 -3.51 21.40
C GLN A 8 -6.85 -2.38 22.29
N GLU A 9 -6.55 -1.13 21.97
CA GLU A 9 -7.08 0.05 22.67
C GLU A 9 -8.61 0.14 22.53
N ALA A 10 -9.15 -0.07 21.33
CA ALA A 10 -10.60 -0.08 21.10
C ALA A 10 -11.30 -1.20 21.88
N ILE A 11 -10.73 -2.40 21.91
CA ILE A 11 -11.26 -3.53 22.69
C ILE A 11 -11.20 -3.22 24.18
N ALA A 12 -10.09 -2.67 24.68
CA ALA A 12 -9.96 -2.29 26.09
C ALA A 12 -11.01 -1.25 26.49
N SER A 13 -11.19 -0.20 25.70
CA SER A 13 -12.21 0.83 25.92
C SER A 13 -13.64 0.25 25.90
N TRP A 14 -13.92 -0.70 25.00
CA TRP A 14 -15.22 -1.35 24.95
C TRP A 14 -15.48 -2.22 26.20
N VAL A 15 -14.49 -3.01 26.62
CA VAL A 15 -14.57 -3.84 27.83
C VAL A 15 -14.76 -2.98 29.09
N GLU A 16 -14.03 -1.87 29.20
CA GLU A 16 -14.18 -0.92 30.31
C GLU A 16 -15.60 -0.32 30.37
N ALA A 17 -16.14 0.11 29.23
CA ALA A 17 -17.51 0.61 29.13
C ALA A 17 -18.55 -0.46 29.51
N GLU A 18 -18.36 -1.71 29.05
CA GLU A 18 -19.26 -2.82 29.36
C GLU A 18 -19.24 -3.16 30.86
N ILE A 19 -18.05 -3.21 31.47
CA ILE A 19 -17.89 -3.40 32.92
C ILE A 19 -18.59 -2.26 33.68
N GLY A 20 -18.40 -1.02 33.26
CA GLY A 20 -19.08 0.13 33.83
C GLY A 20 -20.60 0.01 33.76
N MET A 21 -21.15 -0.41 32.61
CA MET A 21 -22.59 -0.63 32.44
C MET A 21 -23.13 -1.72 33.38
N ARG A 22 -22.38 -2.81 33.58
CA ARG A 22 -22.76 -3.86 34.55
C ARG A 22 -22.75 -3.34 35.99
N GLN A 23 -21.79 -2.50 36.35
CA GLN A 23 -21.75 -1.84 37.66
C GLN A 23 -22.95 -0.91 37.86
N VAL A 24 -23.30 -0.09 36.86
CA VAL A 24 -24.51 0.74 36.88
C VAL A 24 -25.77 -0.10 37.05
N ALA A 25 -25.89 -1.21 36.32
CA ALA A 25 -27.03 -2.12 36.45
C ALA A 25 -27.13 -2.74 37.86
N LEU A 26 -25.99 -3.10 38.47
CA LEU A 26 -25.95 -3.62 39.83
C LEU A 26 -26.36 -2.55 40.86
N VAL A 27 -25.85 -1.32 40.72
CA VAL A 27 -26.22 -0.20 41.59
C VAL A 27 -27.71 0.14 41.45
N LYS A 28 -28.26 0.14 40.22
CA LYS A 28 -29.70 0.31 39.98
C LYS A 28 -30.53 -0.75 40.68
N ARG A 29 -30.15 -2.02 40.56
CA ARG A 29 -30.84 -3.13 41.24
C ARG A 29 -30.79 -2.92 42.75
N ARG A 30 -29.62 -2.57 43.29
CA ARG A 30 -29.46 -2.36 44.73
C ARG A 30 -30.24 -1.15 45.24
N LEU A 31 -30.27 -0.05 44.47
CA LEU A 31 -31.07 1.12 44.78
C LEU A 31 -32.56 0.78 44.79
N LYS A 32 -33.03 -0.03 43.83
CA LYS A 32 -34.42 -0.51 43.80
C LYS A 32 -34.76 -1.34 45.04
N GLU A 33 -33.91 -2.31 45.39
CA GLU A 33 -34.08 -3.12 46.61
C GLU A 33 -34.10 -2.26 47.88
N MET A 34 -33.24 -1.25 47.97
CA MET A 34 -33.23 -0.31 49.09
C MET A 34 -34.52 0.51 49.16
N VAL A 35 -34.97 1.08 48.03
CA VAL A 35 -36.22 1.85 47.97
C VAL A 35 -37.42 0.99 48.40
N GLU A 36 -37.47 -0.27 47.99
CA GLU A 36 -38.52 -1.22 48.39
C GLU A 36 -38.44 -1.55 49.90
N ASP A 37 -37.26 -1.88 50.44
CA ASP A 37 -37.08 -2.22 51.86
C ASP A 37 -37.39 -1.01 52.76
N TYR A 38 -36.74 0.13 52.54
CA TYR A 38 -36.95 1.33 53.35
C TYR A 38 -38.37 1.90 53.18
N GLY A 39 -38.93 1.84 51.97
CA GLY A 39 -40.33 2.23 51.73
C GLY A 39 -41.31 1.35 52.50
N SER A 40 -41.07 0.04 52.57
CA SER A 40 -41.91 -0.88 53.35
C SER A 40 -41.82 -0.62 54.86
N ARG A 41 -40.62 -0.31 55.38
CA ARG A 41 -40.41 0.04 56.80
C ARG A 41 -41.04 1.37 57.17
N ALA A 42 -40.86 2.39 56.33
CA ALA A 42 -41.48 3.70 56.53
C ALA A 42 -43.01 3.57 56.55
N LYS A 43 -43.58 2.84 55.59
CA LYS A 43 -45.02 2.57 55.54
C LYS A 43 -45.53 1.83 56.78
N ALA A 44 -44.81 0.83 57.28
CA ALA A 44 -45.18 0.13 58.50
C ALA A 44 -45.16 1.05 59.73
N LEU A 45 -44.22 1.99 59.82
CA LEU A 45 -44.17 3.00 60.88
C LEU A 45 -45.34 4.00 60.74
N GLU A 46 -45.63 4.48 59.54
CA GLU A 46 -46.77 5.37 59.27
C GLU A 46 -48.11 4.71 59.63
N GLU A 47 -48.30 3.44 59.27
CA GLU A 47 -49.49 2.67 59.62
C GLU A 47 -49.62 2.50 61.14
N ALA A 48 -48.52 2.20 61.84
CA ALA A 48 -48.52 2.09 63.30
C ALA A 48 -48.81 3.43 63.99
N ILE A 49 -48.25 4.54 63.50
CA ILE A 49 -48.55 5.89 63.99
C ILE A 49 -50.04 6.21 63.80
N ALA A 50 -50.58 5.94 62.60
CA ALA A 50 -51.98 6.17 62.28
C ALA A 50 -52.92 5.34 63.18
N GLU A 51 -52.59 4.07 63.45
CA GLU A 51 -53.36 3.23 64.37
C GLU A 51 -53.39 3.82 65.79
N ILE A 52 -52.25 4.29 66.29
CA ILE A 52 -52.17 4.88 67.64
C ILE A 52 -52.87 6.24 67.70
N HIS A 53 -52.85 7.05 66.63
CA HIS A 53 -53.65 8.28 66.55
C HIS A 53 -55.15 8.00 66.68
N VAL A 54 -55.65 6.96 66.02
CA VAL A 54 -57.05 6.54 66.16
C VAL A 54 -57.37 6.09 67.61
N ASP A 55 -56.44 5.40 68.29
CA ASP A 55 -56.59 5.07 69.72
C ASP A 55 -56.62 6.33 70.60
N LEU A 56 -55.74 7.29 70.34
CA LEU A 56 -55.68 8.58 71.05
C LEU A 56 -56.99 9.37 70.91
N ASP A 57 -57.56 9.45 69.71
CA ASP A 57 -58.83 10.14 69.46
C ASP A 57 -60.00 9.50 70.23
N ARG A 58 -60.04 8.15 70.26
CA ARG A 58 -61.04 7.40 71.04
C ARG A 58 -60.90 7.68 72.53
N ARG A 59 -59.68 7.67 73.05
CA ARG A 59 -59.40 7.95 74.47
C ARG A 59 -59.69 9.40 74.85
N ALA A 60 -59.32 10.36 74.00
CA ALA A 60 -59.66 11.77 74.20
C ALA A 60 -61.19 11.96 74.30
N THR A 61 -61.95 11.26 73.45
CA THR A 61 -63.42 11.26 73.51
C THR A 61 -63.93 10.66 74.83
N ALA A 62 -63.37 9.54 75.29
CA ALA A 62 -63.73 8.92 76.56
C ALA A 62 -63.43 9.84 77.76
N ILE A 63 -62.25 10.48 77.79
CA ILE A 63 -61.87 11.46 78.81
C ILE A 63 -62.87 12.62 78.86
N LEU A 64 -63.25 13.18 77.69
CA LEU A 64 -64.24 14.26 77.62
C LEU A 64 -65.62 13.81 78.13
N GLN A 65 -66.05 12.58 77.82
CA GLN A 65 -67.31 12.02 78.32
C GLN A 65 -67.28 11.81 79.83
N LEU A 66 -66.19 11.28 80.38
CA LEU A 66 -66.01 11.08 81.82
C LEU A 66 -65.98 12.42 82.56
N LYS A 67 -65.27 13.43 82.05
CA LYS A 67 -65.28 14.80 82.60
C LYS A 67 -66.67 15.42 82.56
N GLY A 68 -67.38 15.31 81.45
CA GLY A 68 -68.77 15.79 81.34
C GLY A 68 -69.72 15.07 82.31
N ALA A 69 -69.53 13.77 82.54
CA ALA A 69 -70.30 13.01 83.52
C ALA A 69 -69.98 13.43 84.97
N GLN A 70 -68.72 13.73 85.27
CA GLN A 70 -68.30 14.28 86.56
C GLN A 70 -68.92 15.65 86.81
N GLU A 71 -68.84 16.58 85.86
CA GLU A 71 -69.46 17.92 85.95
C GLU A 71 -70.99 17.84 86.11
N ALA A 72 -71.66 16.93 85.38
CA ALA A 72 -73.10 16.71 85.51
C ALA A 72 -73.49 16.13 86.89
N LYS A 73 -72.64 15.28 87.48
CA LYS A 73 -72.82 14.77 88.85
C LYS A 73 -72.61 15.85 89.89
N GLU A 74 -71.56 16.67 89.76
CA GLU A 74 -71.32 17.82 90.63
C GLU A 74 -72.53 18.77 90.62
N ALA A 75 -73.09 19.05 89.44
CA ALA A 75 -74.27 19.90 89.29
C ALA A 75 -75.57 19.32 89.87
N THR A 76 -75.66 18.00 90.05
CA THR A 76 -76.86 17.32 90.60
C THR A 76 -76.70 16.85 92.06
N SER A 77 -75.49 16.95 92.63
CA SER A 77 -75.16 16.44 93.96
C SER A 77 -75.46 17.46 95.09
N ALA A 78 -76.72 17.50 95.54
CA ALA A 78 -77.08 18.24 96.76
C ALA A 78 -77.61 17.35 97.90
N THR A 79 -77.88 16.04 97.71
CA THR A 79 -78.61 15.28 98.75
C THR A 79 -78.44 13.76 98.85
N SER A 80 -77.39 13.11 98.30
CA SER A 80 -77.26 11.64 98.34
C SER A 80 -75.86 11.14 98.72
N ALA A 81 -75.74 10.45 99.87
CA ALA A 81 -74.50 9.86 100.38
C ALA A 81 -73.98 8.65 99.55
N THR A 82 -74.80 8.09 98.66
CA THR A 82 -74.39 7.00 97.74
C THR A 82 -73.53 7.52 96.57
N SER A 83 -73.38 8.84 96.42
CA SER A 83 -72.63 9.48 95.33
C SER A 83 -71.11 9.36 95.45
N VAL A 84 -70.56 9.33 96.68
CA VAL A 84 -69.11 9.39 96.94
C VAL A 84 -68.36 8.21 96.32
N PHE A 85 -68.85 6.98 96.49
CA PHE A 85 -68.21 5.80 95.88
C PHE A 85 -68.26 5.79 94.34
N GLN A 86 -69.27 6.44 93.76
CA GLN A 86 -69.37 6.55 92.30
C GLN A 86 -68.51 7.68 91.74
N GLU A 87 -68.14 8.65 92.57
CA GLU A 87 -67.23 9.73 92.24
C GLU A 87 -65.79 9.22 92.25
N GLU A 88 -65.37 8.53 93.31
CA GLU A 88 -64.05 7.90 93.40
C GLU A 88 -63.80 6.90 92.25
N ALA A 89 -64.82 6.13 91.86
CA ALA A 89 -64.72 5.21 90.73
C ALA A 89 -64.56 5.94 89.39
N LEU A 90 -65.29 7.05 89.17
CA LEU A 90 -65.16 7.86 87.96
C LEU A 90 -63.81 8.58 87.90
N GLU A 91 -63.32 9.10 89.02
CA GLU A 91 -62.00 9.72 89.12
C GLU A 91 -60.89 8.70 88.83
N ALA A 92 -61.02 7.47 89.33
CA ALA A 92 -60.07 6.39 89.04
C ALA A 92 -60.07 6.00 87.55
N GLU A 93 -61.25 5.89 86.93
CA GLU A 93 -61.37 5.63 85.48
C GLU A 93 -60.79 6.79 84.64
N LEU A 94 -61.04 8.04 85.04
CA LEU A 94 -60.51 9.22 84.37
C LEU A 94 -58.98 9.27 84.43
N LEU A 95 -58.40 9.08 85.63
CA LEU A 95 -56.95 9.03 85.81
C LEU A 95 -56.32 7.88 85.02
N GLN A 96 -56.99 6.72 84.98
CA GLN A 96 -56.55 5.59 84.16
C GLN A 96 -56.53 5.98 82.67
N GLU A 97 -57.60 6.57 82.13
CA GLU A 97 -57.65 6.98 80.72
C GLU A 97 -56.65 8.08 80.38
N GLU A 98 -56.45 9.08 81.26
CA GLU A 98 -55.43 10.11 81.09
C GLU A 98 -54.01 9.51 81.09
N SER A 99 -53.73 8.54 81.97
CA SER A 99 -52.43 7.86 82.01
C SER A 99 -52.16 7.06 80.73
N LEU A 100 -53.18 6.38 80.19
CA LEU A 100 -53.08 5.62 78.95
C LEU A 100 -52.94 6.54 77.74
N PHE A 101 -53.66 7.67 77.72
CA PHE A 101 -53.52 8.70 76.70
C PHE A 101 -52.09 9.24 76.65
N HIS A 102 -51.50 9.62 77.79
CA HIS A 102 -50.12 10.09 77.84
C HIS A 102 -49.10 9.02 77.43
N LEU A 103 -49.32 7.75 77.81
CA LEU A 103 -48.47 6.65 77.38
C LEU A 103 -48.51 6.48 75.86
N ARG A 104 -49.70 6.46 75.26
CA ARG A 104 -49.88 6.34 73.80
C ARG A 104 -49.28 7.53 73.06
N HIS A 105 -49.45 8.74 73.58
CA HIS A 105 -48.87 9.94 72.98
C HIS A 105 -47.33 9.88 72.94
N ARG A 106 -46.69 9.41 74.02
CA ARG A 106 -45.23 9.18 74.01
C ARG A 106 -44.80 8.09 73.03
N GLN A 107 -45.61 7.04 72.87
CA GLN A 107 -45.33 5.97 71.89
C GLN A 107 -45.37 6.50 70.45
N VAL A 108 -46.36 7.34 70.12
CA VAL A 108 -46.44 8.03 68.82
C VAL A 108 -45.18 8.85 68.59
N GLN A 109 -44.83 9.74 69.53
CA GLN A 109 -43.65 10.59 69.40
C GLN A 109 -42.38 9.77 69.13
N GLY A 110 -42.19 8.67 69.88
CA GLY A 110 -41.05 7.77 69.65
C GLY A 110 -41.07 7.05 68.30
N LEU A 111 -42.23 6.79 67.70
CA LEU A 111 -42.32 6.23 66.35
C LEU A 111 -42.10 7.31 65.27
N GLU A 112 -42.61 8.53 65.48
CA GLU A 112 -42.38 9.68 64.61
C GLU A 112 -40.89 10.05 64.55
N GLU A 113 -40.20 10.08 65.70
CA GLU A 113 -38.75 10.28 65.78
C GLU A 113 -37.99 9.20 65.02
N ARG A 114 -38.37 7.92 65.17
CA ARG A 114 -37.74 6.81 64.43
C ARG A 114 -37.97 6.88 62.93
N LEU A 115 -39.15 7.32 62.50
CA LEU A 115 -39.45 7.54 61.09
C LEU A 115 -38.61 8.68 60.52
N GLN A 116 -38.50 9.79 61.26
CA GLN A 116 -37.63 10.92 60.89
C GLN A 116 -36.16 10.51 60.82
N ASP A 117 -35.66 9.76 61.80
CA ASP A 117 -34.28 9.25 61.82
C ASP A 117 -34.01 8.33 60.62
N LEU A 118 -34.95 7.43 60.29
CA LEU A 118 -34.82 6.54 59.14
C LEU A 118 -34.74 7.33 57.83
N LEU A 119 -35.62 8.33 57.65
CA LEU A 119 -35.63 9.19 56.47
C LEU A 119 -34.36 10.06 56.39
N ALA A 120 -33.90 10.61 57.52
CA ALA A 120 -32.72 11.46 57.59
C ALA A 120 -31.42 10.69 57.30
N GLN A 121 -31.33 9.42 57.71
CA GLN A 121 -30.15 8.59 57.47
C GLN A 121 -30.10 8.03 56.06
N GLU A 122 -31.23 7.50 55.55
CA GLU A 122 -31.23 6.72 54.30
C GLU A 122 -31.64 7.55 53.08
N GLY A 123 -32.37 8.65 53.27
CA GLY A 123 -32.74 9.58 52.20
C GLY A 123 -31.53 10.11 51.41
N PRO A 124 -30.55 10.76 52.07
CA PRO A 124 -29.36 11.29 51.39
C PRO A 124 -28.55 10.22 50.67
N ARG A 125 -28.53 8.99 51.19
CA ARG A 125 -27.82 7.86 50.58
C ARG A 125 -28.51 7.39 49.30
N MET A 126 -29.84 7.25 49.31
CA MET A 126 -30.62 6.90 48.12
C MET A 126 -30.52 7.98 47.04
N GLU A 127 -30.58 9.26 47.44
CA GLU A 127 -30.39 10.40 46.53
C GLU A 127 -29.00 10.40 45.91
N ALA A 128 -27.94 10.16 46.70
CA ALA A 128 -26.57 10.10 46.21
C ALA A 128 -26.38 8.94 45.20
N LEU A 129 -26.93 7.76 45.48
CA LEU A 129 -26.88 6.61 44.55
C LEU A 129 -27.70 6.90 43.28
N GLY A 130 -28.86 7.53 43.40
CA GLY A 130 -29.67 7.96 42.27
C GLY A 130 -28.94 8.97 41.38
N ALA A 131 -28.31 9.97 41.98
CA ALA A 131 -27.50 10.96 41.27
C ALA A 131 -26.28 10.32 40.58
N TRP A 132 -25.60 9.38 41.25
CA TRP A 132 -24.48 8.64 40.66
C TRP A 132 -24.91 7.86 39.41
N VAL A 133 -26.04 7.13 39.48
CA VAL A 133 -26.60 6.40 38.34
C VAL A 133 -26.97 7.35 37.20
N ALA A 134 -27.63 8.47 37.51
CA ALA A 134 -28.06 9.45 36.51
C ALA A 134 -26.90 10.08 35.73
N VAL A 135 -25.72 10.22 36.37
CA VAL A 135 -24.52 10.75 35.71
C VAL A 135 -23.79 9.66 34.91
N HIS A 136 -23.59 8.48 35.48
CA HIS A 136 -22.72 7.46 34.88
C HIS A 136 -23.38 6.67 33.75
N GLU A 137 -24.68 6.40 33.83
CA GLU A 137 -25.40 5.68 32.78
C GLU A 137 -25.29 6.33 31.38
N PRO A 138 -25.61 7.64 31.20
CA PRO A 138 -25.53 8.24 29.86
C PRO A 138 -24.10 8.41 29.37
N LEU A 139 -23.10 8.47 30.25
CA LEU A 139 -21.68 8.52 29.87
C LEU A 139 -21.23 7.18 29.31
N LEU A 140 -21.47 6.10 30.06
CA LEU A 140 -21.10 4.74 29.66
C LEU A 140 -21.87 4.29 28.41
N THR A 141 -23.14 4.65 28.28
CA THR A 141 -23.94 4.38 27.07
C THR A 141 -23.30 5.05 25.84
N LYS A 142 -22.88 6.31 25.95
CA LYS A 142 -22.19 7.02 24.84
C LYS A 142 -20.83 6.43 24.52
N GLU A 143 -20.08 5.97 25.53
CA GLU A 143 -18.81 5.29 25.31
C GLU A 143 -19.01 3.96 24.60
N LEU A 144 -20.01 3.19 24.97
CA LEU A 144 -20.38 1.95 24.29
C LEU A 144 -20.75 2.21 22.82
N GLU A 145 -21.63 3.19 22.55
CA GLU A 145 -22.00 3.57 21.18
C GLU A 145 -20.79 4.03 20.34
N ARG A 146 -19.86 4.79 20.94
CA ARG A 146 -18.61 5.19 20.26
C ARG A 146 -17.73 3.99 19.94
N SER A 147 -17.64 3.04 20.87
CA SER A 147 -16.86 1.82 20.73
C SER A 147 -17.42 0.94 19.60
N GLU A 148 -18.74 0.76 19.56
CA GLU A 148 -19.43 0.02 18.48
C GLU A 148 -19.25 0.70 17.13
N LYS A 149 -19.38 2.03 17.05
CA LYS A 149 -19.11 2.79 15.82
C LYS A 149 -17.66 2.66 15.37
N ALA A 150 -16.71 2.65 16.30
CA ALA A 150 -15.29 2.46 15.99
C ALA A 150 -15.01 1.04 15.47
N GLU A 151 -15.64 0.02 16.04
CA GLU A 151 -15.55 -1.36 15.56
C GLU A 151 -16.17 -1.52 14.16
N GLN A 152 -17.33 -0.92 13.92
CA GLN A 152 -17.97 -0.91 12.59
C GLN A 152 -17.11 -0.19 11.56
N ALA A 153 -16.49 0.94 11.91
CA ALA A 153 -15.56 1.64 11.04
C ALA A 153 -14.32 0.80 10.73
N ALA A 154 -13.72 0.15 11.74
CA ALA A 154 -12.58 -0.75 11.56
C ALA A 154 -12.93 -1.97 10.67
N ALA A 155 -14.14 -2.52 10.82
CA ALA A 155 -14.64 -3.60 9.98
C ALA A 155 -14.83 -3.15 8.51
N ALA A 156 -15.35 -1.94 8.29
CA ALA A 156 -15.49 -1.36 6.96
C ALA A 156 -14.13 -1.09 6.29
N GLU A 157 -13.14 -0.59 7.04
CA GLU A 157 -11.78 -0.43 6.54
C GLU A 157 -11.13 -1.77 6.20
N ALA A 158 -11.30 -2.79 7.03
CA ALA A 158 -10.80 -4.14 6.74
C ALA A 158 -11.43 -4.73 5.47
N ALA A 159 -12.73 -4.54 5.26
CA ALA A 159 -13.42 -4.96 4.04
C ALA A 159 -12.91 -4.19 2.80
N CYS A 160 -12.65 -2.89 2.93
CA CYS A 160 -12.06 -2.08 1.87
C CYS A 160 -10.66 -2.55 1.49
N GLU A 161 -9.81 -2.85 2.48
CA GLU A 161 -8.46 -3.39 2.23
C GLU A 161 -8.51 -4.79 1.60
N ALA A 162 -9.43 -5.66 2.02
CA ALA A 162 -9.64 -6.95 1.38
C ALA A 162 -10.03 -6.81 -0.09
N ALA A 163 -10.95 -5.90 -0.42
CA ALA A 163 -11.34 -5.61 -1.80
C ALA A 163 -10.17 -5.06 -2.64
N LYS A 164 -9.32 -4.19 -2.07
CA LYS A 164 -8.10 -3.72 -2.77
C LYS A 164 -7.12 -4.85 -3.05
N GLN A 165 -6.96 -5.79 -2.11
CA GLN A 165 -6.08 -6.95 -2.29
C GLN A 165 -6.61 -7.86 -3.39
N GLU A 166 -7.92 -8.11 -3.44
CA GLU A 166 -8.57 -8.90 -4.49
C GLU A 166 -8.38 -8.26 -5.86
N LEU A 167 -8.64 -6.95 -5.99
CA LEU A 167 -8.39 -6.19 -7.22
C LEU A 167 -6.92 -6.29 -7.66
N THR A 168 -5.99 -6.21 -6.73
CA THR A 168 -4.55 -6.33 -7.03
C THR A 168 -4.18 -7.72 -7.53
N ILE A 169 -4.78 -8.77 -6.94
CA ILE A 169 -4.61 -10.15 -7.38
C ILE A 169 -5.16 -10.34 -8.79
N ASP A 170 -6.33 -9.78 -9.09
CA ASP A 170 -6.95 -9.92 -10.41
C ASP A 170 -6.20 -9.14 -11.50
N LEU A 171 -5.72 -7.93 -11.21
CA LEU A 171 -4.82 -7.21 -12.10
C LEU A 171 -3.51 -7.98 -12.35
N ALA A 172 -2.99 -8.68 -11.32
CA ALA A 172 -1.80 -9.52 -11.48
C ALA A 172 -2.09 -10.77 -12.34
N LYS A 173 -3.27 -11.38 -12.22
CA LYS A 173 -3.71 -12.49 -13.10
C LYS A 173 -3.86 -12.00 -14.54
N GLN A 174 -4.47 -10.83 -14.75
CA GLN A 174 -4.64 -10.23 -16.07
C GLN A 174 -3.30 -9.95 -16.75
N ARG A 175 -2.34 -9.34 -16.03
CA ARG A 175 -0.99 -9.11 -16.56
C ARG A 175 -0.27 -10.41 -16.89
N ARG A 176 -0.49 -11.48 -16.12
CA ARG A 176 0.07 -12.81 -16.44
C ARG A 176 -0.54 -13.37 -17.71
N SER A 177 -1.86 -13.30 -17.91
CA SER A 177 -2.49 -13.76 -19.14
C SER A 177 -2.04 -12.94 -20.35
N GLU A 178 -1.91 -11.62 -20.22
CA GLU A 178 -1.37 -10.76 -21.29
C GLU A 178 0.09 -11.13 -21.62
N HIS A 179 0.92 -11.39 -20.61
CA HIS A 179 2.30 -11.83 -20.82
C HIS A 179 2.39 -13.20 -21.51
N VAL A 180 1.54 -14.16 -21.14
CA VAL A 180 1.49 -15.48 -21.78
C VAL A 180 1.07 -15.32 -23.25
N PHE A 181 0.01 -14.55 -23.52
CA PHE A 181 -0.45 -14.27 -24.87
C PHE A 181 0.64 -13.61 -25.73
N LEU A 182 1.33 -12.58 -25.20
CA LEU A 182 2.44 -11.92 -25.90
C LEU A 182 3.61 -12.87 -26.13
N ALA A 183 3.95 -13.74 -25.17
CA ALA A 183 5.01 -14.72 -25.31
C ALA A 183 4.70 -15.75 -26.41
N GLU A 184 3.46 -16.25 -26.46
CA GLU A 184 2.99 -17.16 -27.52
C GLU A 184 3.00 -16.49 -28.88
N ALA A 185 2.51 -15.25 -28.99
CA ALA A 185 2.54 -14.47 -30.22
C ALA A 185 3.98 -14.21 -30.72
N CYS A 186 4.91 -13.88 -29.81
CA CYS A 186 6.32 -13.72 -30.13
C CYS A 186 6.95 -15.05 -30.59
N ALA A 187 6.65 -16.17 -29.91
CA ALA A 187 7.15 -17.48 -30.31
C ALA A 187 6.66 -17.89 -31.71
N ALA A 188 5.38 -17.64 -32.02
CA ALA A 188 4.81 -17.86 -33.35
C ALA A 188 5.51 -17.01 -34.43
N ALA A 189 5.73 -15.72 -34.15
CA ALA A 189 6.43 -14.82 -35.06
C ALA A 189 7.89 -15.25 -35.32
N VAL A 190 8.61 -15.72 -34.29
CA VAL A 190 9.97 -16.25 -34.43
C VAL A 190 9.96 -17.52 -35.27
N ALA A 191 9.05 -18.45 -35.01
CA ALA A 191 8.94 -19.69 -35.78
C ALA A 191 8.66 -19.41 -37.27
N GLU A 192 7.85 -18.39 -37.56
CA GLU A 192 7.55 -17.98 -38.92
C GLU A 192 8.73 -17.29 -39.62
N ALA A 193 9.44 -16.42 -38.91
CA ALA A 193 10.68 -15.82 -39.41
C ALA A 193 11.74 -16.88 -39.72
N GLU A 194 11.87 -17.91 -38.90
CA GLU A 194 12.76 -19.05 -39.18
C GLU A 194 12.34 -19.83 -40.43
N ARG A 195 11.03 -20.06 -40.63
CA ARG A 195 10.54 -20.73 -41.86
C ARG A 195 10.88 -19.91 -43.10
N ALA A 196 10.65 -18.60 -43.06
CA ALA A 196 10.99 -17.69 -44.15
C ALA A 196 12.51 -17.70 -44.42
N ALA A 197 13.34 -17.68 -43.37
CA ALA A 197 14.79 -17.77 -43.50
C ALA A 197 15.23 -19.10 -44.15
N ARG A 198 14.61 -20.23 -43.79
CA ARG A 198 14.89 -21.54 -44.40
C ARG A 198 14.50 -21.58 -45.88
N GLN A 199 13.37 -20.99 -46.24
CA GLN A 199 12.92 -20.86 -47.64
C GLN A 199 13.89 -19.99 -48.44
N ALA A 200 14.28 -18.82 -47.92
CA ALA A 200 15.28 -17.97 -48.55
C ALA A 200 16.61 -18.71 -48.77
N ALA A 201 17.10 -19.44 -47.75
CA ALA A 201 18.31 -20.24 -47.88
C ALA A 201 18.21 -21.36 -48.92
N ALA A 202 17.03 -21.96 -49.10
CA ALA A 202 16.80 -22.94 -50.17
C ALA A 202 16.89 -22.30 -51.56
N LEU A 203 16.27 -21.13 -51.74
CA LEU A 203 16.32 -20.38 -53.00
C LEU A 203 17.75 -19.92 -53.34
N TYR A 204 18.52 -19.45 -52.36
CA TYR A 204 19.93 -19.10 -52.57
C TYR A 204 20.78 -20.30 -53.01
N ARG A 205 20.50 -21.50 -52.48
CA ARG A 205 21.18 -22.73 -52.93
C ARG A 205 20.81 -23.08 -54.37
N GLN A 206 19.54 -22.97 -54.75
CA GLN A 206 19.08 -23.20 -56.13
C GLN A 206 19.74 -22.23 -57.10
N ARG A 207 19.74 -20.93 -56.78
CA ARG A 207 20.45 -19.90 -57.57
C ARG A 207 21.94 -20.23 -57.72
N GLY A 208 22.59 -20.68 -56.65
CA GLY A 208 24.00 -21.08 -56.68
C GLY A 208 24.29 -22.27 -57.62
N LEU A 209 23.34 -23.21 -57.76
CA LEU A 209 23.45 -24.31 -58.72
C LEU A 209 23.29 -23.80 -60.16
N LEU A 210 22.27 -22.99 -60.43
CA LEU A 210 22.04 -22.44 -61.77
C LEU A 210 23.20 -21.57 -62.27
N LEU A 211 23.78 -20.74 -61.39
CA LEU A 211 24.95 -19.95 -61.76
C LEU A 211 26.15 -20.82 -62.14
N ARG A 212 26.34 -21.98 -61.49
CA ARG A 212 27.39 -22.94 -61.87
C ARG A 212 27.12 -23.58 -63.22
N ASP A 213 25.86 -23.88 -63.53
CA ASP A 213 25.48 -24.45 -64.83
C ASP A 213 25.71 -23.43 -65.96
N VAL A 214 25.34 -22.16 -65.74
CA VAL A 214 25.63 -21.04 -66.67
C VAL A 214 27.14 -20.87 -66.88
N ASP A 215 27.93 -20.92 -65.80
CA ASP A 215 29.39 -20.87 -65.89
C ASP A 215 29.98 -22.08 -66.64
N GLY A 216 29.36 -23.26 -66.50
CA GLY A 216 29.70 -24.48 -67.22
C GLY A 216 29.50 -24.31 -68.72
N LEU A 217 28.32 -23.88 -69.13
CA LEU A 217 27.99 -23.61 -70.54
C LEU A 217 28.88 -22.52 -71.14
N GLY A 218 29.17 -21.45 -70.39
CA GLY A 218 30.09 -20.41 -70.84
C GLY A 218 31.53 -20.90 -71.03
N ARG A 219 31.95 -22.00 -70.36
CA ARG A 219 33.25 -22.66 -70.65
C ARG A 219 33.17 -23.51 -71.91
N GLU A 220 32.07 -24.23 -72.09
CA GLU A 220 31.83 -25.05 -73.29
C GLU A 220 31.75 -24.20 -74.55
N GLU A 221 31.08 -23.04 -74.50
CA GLU A 221 31.02 -22.05 -75.57
C GLU A 221 32.43 -21.58 -75.96
N ARG A 222 33.25 -21.19 -74.97
CA ARG A 222 34.65 -20.78 -75.21
C ARG A 222 35.50 -21.90 -75.80
N ALA A 223 35.29 -23.14 -75.35
CA ALA A 223 35.99 -24.30 -75.89
C ALA A 223 35.55 -24.60 -77.34
N ALA A 224 34.26 -24.47 -77.64
CA ALA A 224 33.72 -24.62 -79.00
C ALA A 224 34.24 -23.54 -79.94
N ALA A 225 34.27 -22.28 -79.51
CA ALA A 225 34.84 -21.17 -80.26
C ALA A 225 36.33 -21.40 -80.56
N GLY A 226 37.11 -21.87 -79.58
CA GLY A 226 38.52 -22.24 -79.77
C GLY A 226 38.72 -23.39 -80.77
N ARG A 227 37.83 -24.40 -80.76
CA ARG A 227 37.85 -25.49 -81.76
C ARG A 227 37.53 -24.96 -83.16
N ALA A 228 36.51 -24.10 -83.30
CA ALA A 228 36.14 -23.49 -84.57
C ALA A 228 37.27 -22.61 -85.14
N GLU A 229 37.93 -21.82 -84.30
CA GLU A 229 39.08 -21.00 -84.71
C GLU A 229 40.26 -21.86 -85.17
N SER A 230 40.59 -22.93 -84.43
CA SER A 230 41.61 -23.90 -84.82
C SER A 230 41.30 -24.58 -86.16
N ALA A 231 40.05 -25.02 -86.35
CA ALA A 231 39.58 -25.60 -87.62
C ALA A 231 39.74 -24.60 -88.79
N CYS A 232 39.39 -23.33 -88.59
CA CYS A 232 39.58 -22.28 -89.59
C CYS A 232 41.06 -22.05 -89.93
N GLN A 233 41.97 -22.13 -88.95
CA GLN A 233 43.41 -22.03 -89.18
C GLN A 233 43.96 -23.24 -89.96
N HIS A 234 43.49 -24.45 -89.66
CA HIS A 234 43.84 -25.65 -90.41
C HIS A 234 43.38 -25.58 -91.87
N LEU A 235 42.12 -25.21 -92.12
CA LEU A 235 41.59 -25.00 -93.47
C LEU A 235 42.40 -23.95 -94.25
N ARG A 236 42.81 -22.85 -93.60
CA ARG A 236 43.67 -21.83 -94.23
C ARG A 236 45.06 -22.39 -94.59
N ARG A 237 45.64 -23.27 -93.77
CA ARG A 237 46.94 -23.91 -94.06
C ARG A 237 46.81 -24.93 -95.18
N ASP A 238 45.77 -25.74 -95.17
CA ASP A 238 45.54 -26.76 -96.19
C ASP A 238 45.20 -26.13 -97.53
N ARG A 239 44.43 -25.02 -97.56
CA ARG A 239 44.24 -24.20 -98.77
C ARG A 239 45.58 -23.73 -99.36
N ARG A 240 46.48 -23.19 -98.53
CA ARG A 240 47.80 -22.73 -99.01
C ARG A 240 48.62 -23.88 -99.60
N ARG A 241 48.56 -25.07 -99.00
CA ARG A 241 49.25 -26.28 -99.47
C ARG A 241 48.64 -26.82 -100.76
N ALA A 242 47.31 -26.88 -100.85
CA ALA A 242 46.59 -27.32 -102.04
C ALA A 242 46.84 -26.40 -103.22
N VAL A 243 46.73 -25.07 -103.04
CA VAL A 243 47.06 -24.08 -104.09
C VAL A 243 48.50 -24.23 -104.55
N ALA A 244 49.46 -24.37 -103.61
CA ALA A 244 50.87 -24.56 -103.97
C ALA A 244 51.13 -25.88 -104.73
N ALA A 245 50.46 -26.98 -104.33
CA ALA A 245 50.59 -28.28 -104.97
C ALA A 245 49.97 -28.31 -106.38
N VAL A 246 48.78 -27.73 -106.55
CA VAL A 246 48.10 -27.62 -107.85
C VAL A 246 48.86 -26.66 -108.77
N ALA A 247 49.34 -25.52 -108.27
CA ALA A 247 50.18 -24.61 -109.05
C ALA A 247 51.49 -25.26 -109.49
N LYS A 248 52.10 -26.10 -108.63
CA LYS A 248 53.28 -26.90 -108.97
C LYS A 248 52.97 -27.96 -110.02
N GLY A 249 51.86 -28.70 -109.89
CA GLY A 249 51.43 -29.70 -110.86
C GLY A 249 51.13 -29.10 -112.24
N LEU A 250 50.45 -27.95 -112.29
CA LEU A 250 50.20 -27.19 -113.53
C LEU A 250 51.51 -26.67 -114.16
N TRP A 251 52.51 -26.34 -113.34
CA TRP A 251 53.84 -25.94 -113.80
C TRP A 251 54.62 -27.13 -114.38
N GLU A 252 54.55 -28.30 -113.75
CA GLU A 252 55.27 -29.52 -114.15
C GLU A 252 54.61 -30.22 -115.35
N GLN A 253 53.29 -30.12 -115.51
CA GLN A 253 52.53 -30.68 -116.63
C GLN A 253 52.34 -29.69 -117.80
N GLY A 254 52.92 -28.49 -117.70
CA GLY A 254 52.83 -27.46 -118.74
C GLY A 254 53.34 -28.01 -120.08
N PRO A 255 52.55 -27.89 -121.16
CA PRO A 255 52.92 -28.44 -122.46
C PRO A 255 54.22 -27.79 -122.95
N ALA A 256 55.00 -28.55 -123.70
CA ALA A 256 56.20 -28.07 -124.40
C ALA A 256 55.94 -26.88 -125.37
N SER A 257 54.71 -26.37 -125.46
CA SER A 257 54.27 -25.25 -126.30
C SER A 257 54.47 -23.84 -125.69
N LEU A 258 55.09 -23.70 -124.51
CA LEU A 258 55.37 -22.38 -123.90
C LEU A 258 56.86 -21.97 -123.94
N ARG A 259 57.56 -22.21 -125.05
CA ARG A 259 58.84 -21.52 -125.32
C ARG A 259 58.56 -20.11 -125.81
N GLY A 260 58.54 -19.13 -124.90
CA GLY A 260 58.53 -17.71 -125.26
C GLY A 260 57.90 -16.75 -124.25
N VAL A 261 57.19 -17.24 -123.23
CA VAL A 261 56.58 -16.38 -122.20
C VAL A 261 57.50 -16.28 -120.99
N CYS A 262 57.67 -15.08 -120.45
CA CYS A 262 58.55 -14.82 -119.31
C CYS A 262 58.13 -15.69 -118.11
N PRO A 263 59.06 -16.40 -117.43
CA PRO A 263 58.74 -17.38 -116.38
C PRO A 263 57.87 -16.86 -115.23
N LYS A 264 57.85 -15.53 -115.00
CA LYS A 264 56.99 -14.91 -113.98
C LYS A 264 55.51 -14.92 -114.35
N GLU A 265 55.15 -14.67 -115.61
CA GLU A 265 53.74 -14.58 -116.04
C GLU A 265 53.08 -15.95 -116.11
N ALA A 266 53.82 -16.97 -116.57
CA ALA A 266 53.31 -18.34 -116.59
C ALA A 266 53.09 -18.88 -115.15
N ARG A 267 53.95 -18.51 -114.19
CA ARG A 267 53.75 -18.85 -112.77
C ARG A 267 52.52 -18.14 -112.18
N GLN A 268 52.29 -16.89 -112.56
CA GLN A 268 51.11 -16.14 -112.12
C GLN A 268 49.82 -16.73 -112.71
N ARG A 269 49.81 -17.14 -113.99
CA ARG A 269 48.64 -17.78 -114.61
C ARG A 269 48.36 -19.17 -114.03
N ALA A 270 49.40 -19.97 -113.78
CA ALA A 270 49.24 -21.27 -113.12
C ALA A 270 48.78 -21.12 -111.66
N ALA A 271 49.24 -20.09 -110.95
CA ALA A 271 48.76 -19.77 -109.61
C ALA A 271 47.28 -19.33 -109.63
N ALA A 272 46.88 -18.49 -110.59
CA ALA A 272 45.49 -18.06 -110.74
C ALA A 272 44.54 -19.22 -111.08
N GLN A 273 44.95 -20.13 -111.98
CA GLN A 273 44.17 -21.33 -112.29
C GLN A 273 44.12 -22.33 -111.13
N ALA A 274 45.21 -22.47 -110.36
CA ALA A 274 45.21 -23.27 -109.14
C ALA A 274 44.29 -22.68 -108.07
N GLU A 275 44.23 -21.35 -107.96
CA GLU A 275 43.28 -20.68 -107.06
C GLU A 275 41.83 -20.93 -107.50
N GLU A 276 41.52 -20.89 -108.79
CA GLU A 276 40.18 -21.16 -109.32
C GLU A 276 39.73 -22.61 -109.08
N LEU A 277 40.62 -23.59 -109.32
CA LEU A 277 40.32 -25.02 -109.06
C LEU A 277 40.16 -25.33 -107.56
N VAL A 278 40.94 -24.67 -106.70
CA VAL A 278 40.79 -24.80 -105.23
C VAL A 278 39.56 -24.04 -104.74
N GLU A 279 39.12 -22.98 -105.42
CA GLU A 279 37.84 -22.33 -105.13
C GLU A 279 36.63 -23.17 -105.55
N ALA A 280 36.74 -24.02 -106.57
CA ALA A 280 35.70 -24.98 -106.92
C ALA A 280 35.53 -26.08 -105.85
N SER A 281 36.61 -26.56 -105.22
CA SER A 281 36.53 -27.52 -104.10
C SER A 281 36.16 -26.89 -102.74
N ARG A 282 36.18 -25.55 -102.65
CA ARG A 282 35.81 -24.77 -101.46
C ARG A 282 34.32 -24.89 -101.10
N GLY A 283 33.47 -25.30 -102.05
CA GLY A 283 32.04 -25.48 -101.82
C GLY A 283 31.73 -26.43 -100.66
N GLU A 284 32.45 -27.56 -100.57
CA GLU A 284 32.25 -28.56 -99.52
C GLU A 284 32.73 -28.06 -98.15
N GLN A 285 33.87 -27.35 -98.09
CA GLN A 285 34.39 -26.78 -96.84
C GLN A 285 33.54 -25.61 -96.30
N ILE A 286 32.90 -24.84 -97.18
CA ILE A 286 31.92 -23.82 -96.76
C ILE A 286 30.69 -24.46 -96.13
N GLN A 287 30.32 -25.66 -96.57
CA GLN A 287 29.18 -26.40 -96.03
C GLN A 287 29.47 -26.93 -94.61
N GLU A 288 30.68 -27.43 -94.35
CA GLU A 288 31.14 -27.80 -92.99
C GLU A 288 31.25 -26.59 -92.04
N LEU A 289 31.70 -25.43 -92.54
CA LEU A 289 31.71 -24.21 -91.72
C LEU A 289 30.31 -23.70 -91.42
N ARG A 290 29.34 -23.90 -92.33
CA ARG A 290 27.93 -23.57 -92.07
C ARG A 290 27.34 -24.49 -91.00
N SER A 291 27.61 -25.79 -91.03
CA SER A 291 27.10 -26.70 -89.99
C SER A 291 27.68 -26.37 -88.59
N LEU A 292 28.97 -26.04 -88.50
CA LEU A 292 29.58 -25.57 -87.23
C LEU A 292 28.98 -24.25 -86.75
N ASN A 293 28.64 -23.34 -87.65
CA ASN A 293 28.02 -22.06 -87.30
C ASN A 293 26.56 -22.25 -86.84
N GLU A 294 25.84 -23.22 -87.42
CA GLU A 294 24.52 -23.63 -86.95
C GLU A 294 24.57 -24.28 -85.56
N GLU A 295 25.60 -25.07 -85.26
CA GLU A 295 25.83 -25.60 -83.91
C GLU A 295 26.11 -24.48 -82.88
N MET A 296 26.95 -23.50 -83.21
CA MET A 296 27.15 -22.33 -82.34
C MET A 296 25.85 -21.52 -82.15
N ALA A 297 25.02 -21.39 -83.19
CA ALA A 297 23.75 -20.71 -83.08
C ALA A 297 22.78 -21.44 -82.14
N ARG A 298 22.78 -22.78 -82.12
CA ARG A 298 21.99 -23.59 -81.17
C ARG A 298 22.45 -23.39 -79.73
N VAL A 299 23.77 -23.46 -79.48
CA VAL A 299 24.32 -23.24 -78.13
C VAL A 299 23.99 -21.84 -77.62
N ASN A 300 24.06 -20.83 -78.48
CA ASN A 300 23.66 -19.47 -78.13
C ASN A 300 22.16 -19.34 -77.81
N ALA A 301 21.30 -20.05 -78.53
CA ALA A 301 19.87 -20.09 -78.25
C ALA A 301 19.57 -20.74 -76.89
N GLU A 302 20.20 -21.88 -76.58
CA GLU A 302 20.08 -22.55 -75.28
C GLU A 302 20.56 -21.65 -74.13
N MET A 303 21.65 -20.91 -74.34
CA MET A 303 22.17 -19.99 -73.33
C MET A 303 21.25 -18.77 -73.10
N VAL A 304 20.50 -18.33 -74.12
CA VAL A 304 19.47 -17.30 -73.99
C VAL A 304 18.25 -17.84 -73.23
N GLU A 305 17.79 -19.06 -73.54
CA GLU A 305 16.70 -19.71 -72.81
C GLU A 305 17.02 -19.88 -71.32
N LEU A 306 18.25 -20.28 -70.97
CA LEU A 306 18.66 -20.39 -69.57
C LEU A 306 18.74 -19.03 -68.85
N LYS A 307 19.11 -17.96 -69.56
CA LYS A 307 19.07 -16.60 -69.00
C LYS A 307 17.63 -16.14 -68.78
N GLU A 308 16.71 -16.46 -69.67
CA GLU A 308 15.28 -16.19 -69.52
C GLU A 308 14.69 -16.99 -68.35
N LEU A 309 15.04 -18.27 -68.21
CA LEU A 309 14.64 -19.12 -67.09
C LEU A 309 15.20 -18.60 -65.75
N SER A 310 16.46 -18.15 -65.71
CA SER A 310 17.03 -17.52 -64.52
C SER A 310 16.29 -16.24 -64.14
N LYS A 311 15.91 -15.39 -65.11
CA LYS A 311 15.12 -14.19 -64.85
C LYS A 311 13.70 -14.52 -64.39
N ALA A 312 13.09 -15.56 -64.97
CA ALA A 312 11.77 -16.04 -64.58
C ALA A 312 11.80 -16.58 -63.14
N GLU A 313 12.83 -17.34 -62.76
CA GLU A 313 13.03 -17.77 -61.38
C GLU A 313 13.26 -16.59 -60.44
N ASP A 314 14.08 -15.59 -60.82
CA ASP A 314 14.27 -14.39 -60.01
C ASP A 314 12.94 -13.63 -59.80
N ALA A 315 12.12 -13.51 -60.84
CA ALA A 315 10.78 -12.93 -60.75
C ALA A 315 9.83 -13.78 -59.89
N GLN A 316 9.96 -15.11 -59.96
CA GLN A 316 9.16 -16.05 -59.17
C GLN A 316 9.57 -16.02 -57.68
N VAL A 317 10.85 -15.85 -57.38
CA VAL A 317 11.38 -15.59 -56.04
C VAL A 317 10.86 -14.25 -55.53
N GLU A 318 10.90 -13.20 -56.34
CA GLU A 318 10.36 -11.89 -55.95
C GLU A 318 8.84 -11.94 -55.69
N ALA A 319 8.08 -12.68 -56.51
CA ALA A 319 6.65 -12.91 -56.30
C ALA A 319 6.38 -13.77 -55.06
N ALA A 320 7.18 -14.81 -54.82
CA ALA A 320 7.11 -15.67 -53.64
C ALA A 320 7.53 -14.95 -52.35
N TRP A 321 8.30 -13.87 -52.43
CA TRP A 321 8.56 -12.97 -51.30
C TRP A 321 7.41 -11.99 -51.03
N LYS A 322 6.63 -11.65 -52.05
CA LYS A 322 5.44 -10.76 -51.93
C LYS A 322 4.19 -11.51 -51.46
N GLN A 323 4.00 -12.78 -51.85
CA GLN A 323 2.84 -13.60 -51.48
C GLN A 323 2.65 -13.95 -49.99
N PRO A 324 3.68 -14.21 -49.15
CA PRO A 324 3.48 -14.56 -47.75
C PRO A 324 2.80 -13.44 -46.95
N ASN A 325 2.99 -12.18 -47.33
CA ASN A 325 2.29 -11.04 -46.72
C ASN A 325 0.77 -11.04 -47.00
N GLU A 326 0.31 -11.64 -48.11
CA GLU A 326 -1.12 -11.79 -48.41
C GLU A 326 -1.71 -13.09 -47.87
N ALA A 327 -0.96 -14.20 -47.92
CA ALA A 327 -1.38 -15.48 -47.34
C ALA A 327 -1.44 -15.45 -45.81
N GLN A 328 -0.51 -14.75 -45.12
CA GLN A 328 -0.58 -14.52 -43.67
C GLN A 328 -1.76 -13.62 -43.28
N ARG A 329 -2.16 -12.68 -44.15
CA ARG A 329 -3.39 -11.89 -43.93
C ARG A 329 -4.64 -12.77 -44.02
N GLN A 330 -4.64 -13.81 -44.85
CA GLN A 330 -5.76 -14.73 -45.00
C GLN A 330 -5.78 -15.83 -43.92
N LEU A 331 -4.61 -16.32 -43.46
CA LEU A 331 -4.51 -17.35 -42.42
C LEU A 331 -4.83 -16.81 -41.01
N LYS A 332 -4.48 -15.56 -40.70
CA LYS A 332 -4.90 -14.89 -39.45
C LYS A 332 -6.42 -14.63 -39.39
N VAL A 333 -7.10 -14.57 -40.54
CA VAL A 333 -8.57 -14.49 -40.62
C VAL A 333 -9.21 -15.88 -40.42
N ALA A 334 -8.54 -16.96 -40.82
CA ALA A 334 -9.03 -18.34 -40.62
C ALA A 334 -8.79 -18.86 -39.19
N GLU A 335 -7.65 -18.57 -38.55
CA GLU A 335 -7.40 -18.96 -37.14
C GLU A 335 -8.28 -18.19 -36.14
N ALA A 336 -8.74 -16.97 -36.48
CA ALA A 336 -9.72 -16.23 -35.68
C ALA A 336 -11.14 -16.83 -35.72
N GLN A 337 -11.45 -17.70 -36.69
CA GLN A 337 -12.74 -18.38 -36.80
C GLN A 337 -12.84 -19.66 -35.98
N GLU A 338 -11.71 -20.26 -35.55
CA GLU A 338 -11.69 -21.53 -34.82
C GLU A 338 -11.60 -21.36 -33.28
N ALA A 339 -11.38 -20.14 -32.79
CA ALA A 339 -11.18 -19.83 -31.36
C ALA A 339 -12.39 -19.20 -30.64
N VAL A 340 -13.63 -19.48 -31.09
CA VAL A 340 -14.85 -19.16 -30.32
C VAL A 340 -15.30 -20.40 -29.55
N PRO A 341 -15.30 -20.40 -28.20
CA PRO A 341 -15.60 -21.61 -27.44
C PRO A 341 -17.07 -21.98 -27.52
N ALA A 342 -17.29 -23.22 -27.93
CA ALA A 342 -18.53 -23.97 -27.79
C ALA A 342 -18.97 -24.03 -26.32
N ALA A 343 -19.89 -23.15 -25.95
CA ALA A 343 -20.69 -23.29 -24.74
C ALA A 343 -22.14 -22.91 -25.04
N ARG A 344 -22.89 -23.82 -25.69
CA ARG A 344 -24.24 -24.25 -25.24
C ARG A 344 -24.92 -25.22 -26.22
N ARG A 345 -25.30 -26.37 -25.64
CA ARG A 345 -26.54 -27.14 -25.86
C ARG A 345 -26.68 -27.97 -27.16
N SER A 346 -26.45 -29.27 -27.01
CA SER A 346 -27.50 -30.31 -27.08
C SER A 346 -28.67 -30.05 -28.06
N HIS A 347 -28.71 -30.77 -29.19
CA HIS A 347 -29.78 -31.74 -29.50
C HIS A 347 -29.59 -32.47 -30.85
N SER A 348 -29.88 -33.77 -30.79
CA SER A 348 -30.37 -34.71 -31.82
C SER A 348 -29.68 -34.82 -33.18
N GLY A 349 -29.22 -36.04 -33.45
CA GLY A 349 -28.66 -36.51 -34.71
C GLY A 349 -29.53 -36.30 -35.95
N ILE A 350 -28.92 -36.45 -37.12
CA ILE A 350 -29.51 -37.04 -38.33
C ILE A 350 -28.38 -37.33 -39.34
N ARG A 351 -28.35 -38.60 -39.74
CA ARG A 351 -27.92 -39.25 -40.99
C ARG A 351 -26.71 -38.74 -41.78
N ARG A 352 -25.80 -39.70 -41.97
CA ARG A 352 -24.87 -39.83 -43.10
C ARG A 352 -25.63 -39.73 -44.44
N SER A 353 -25.20 -38.82 -45.29
CA SER A 353 -25.31 -38.98 -46.74
C SER A 353 -24.14 -38.28 -47.40
N GLY A 354 -23.31 -39.05 -48.08
CA GLY A 354 -22.27 -38.51 -48.95
C GLY A 354 -22.91 -37.76 -50.11
N SER A 355 -22.31 -36.63 -50.47
CA SER A 355 -22.52 -36.05 -51.79
C SER A 355 -21.20 -35.51 -52.33
N VAL A 356 -20.92 -36.00 -53.52
CA VAL A 356 -19.79 -35.71 -54.37
C VAL A 356 -19.87 -34.27 -54.87
N GLY A 357 -18.72 -33.61 -54.84
CA GLY A 357 -18.24 -32.63 -55.81
C GLY A 357 -19.27 -31.77 -56.54
N ARG A 358 -19.48 -30.55 -56.04
CA ARG A 358 -19.68 -29.38 -56.91
C ARG A 358 -18.66 -28.32 -56.51
N LYS A 359 -17.77 -27.98 -57.44
CA LYS A 359 -16.91 -26.79 -57.39
C LYS A 359 -17.85 -25.58 -57.30
N ALA A 360 -18.08 -25.09 -56.08
CA ALA A 360 -18.70 -23.80 -55.87
C ALA A 360 -17.73 -22.74 -56.38
N GLU A 361 -18.23 -21.86 -57.26
CA GLU A 361 -17.46 -20.77 -57.83
C GLU A 361 -16.85 -19.89 -56.72
N PRO A 362 -15.62 -19.39 -56.93
CA PRO A 362 -14.86 -18.66 -55.91
C PRO A 362 -15.51 -17.34 -55.46
N GLU A 363 -16.45 -16.79 -56.24
CA GLU A 363 -17.10 -15.50 -55.95
C GLU A 363 -18.04 -15.57 -54.73
N GLY A 364 -18.80 -16.66 -54.55
CA GLY A 364 -19.69 -16.80 -53.38
C GLY A 364 -18.95 -16.96 -52.04
N ARG A 365 -17.70 -17.43 -52.07
CA ARG A 365 -16.88 -17.56 -50.85
C ARG A 365 -16.42 -16.21 -50.32
N LEU A 366 -16.14 -15.26 -51.20
CA LEU A 366 -15.76 -13.90 -50.82
C LEU A 366 -16.91 -13.16 -50.14
N GLU A 367 -18.14 -13.25 -50.66
CA GLU A 367 -19.31 -12.63 -50.03
C GLU A 367 -19.59 -13.19 -48.63
N THR A 368 -19.43 -14.51 -48.47
CA THR A 368 -19.61 -15.18 -47.16
C THR A 368 -18.56 -14.69 -46.16
N VAL A 369 -17.31 -14.51 -46.59
CA VAL A 369 -16.22 -13.98 -45.75
C VAL A 369 -16.44 -12.50 -45.41
N VAL A 370 -16.91 -11.68 -46.36
CA VAL A 370 -17.22 -10.26 -46.10
C VAL A 370 -18.36 -10.11 -45.10
N LEU A 371 -19.40 -10.95 -45.18
CA LEU A 371 -20.49 -10.97 -44.20
C LEU A 371 -19.98 -11.41 -42.81
N ALA A 372 -19.18 -12.47 -42.74
CA ALA A 372 -18.61 -12.95 -41.49
C ALA A 372 -17.68 -11.92 -40.82
N LEU A 373 -16.88 -11.19 -41.61
CA LEU A 373 -16.02 -10.12 -41.09
C LEU A 373 -16.84 -8.94 -40.55
N ARG A 374 -17.94 -8.57 -41.22
CA ARG A 374 -18.87 -7.55 -40.71
C ARG A 374 -19.54 -7.99 -39.41
N GLU A 375 -19.96 -9.24 -39.30
CA GLU A 375 -20.54 -9.77 -38.07
C GLU A 375 -19.51 -9.80 -36.92
N LEU A 376 -18.27 -10.15 -37.20
CA LEU A 376 -17.20 -10.18 -36.20
C LEU A 376 -16.79 -8.77 -35.74
N GLU A 377 -16.75 -7.81 -36.67
CA GLU A 377 -16.54 -6.39 -36.35
C GLU A 377 -17.70 -5.85 -35.50
N GLN A 378 -18.95 -6.22 -35.81
CA GLN A 378 -20.12 -5.88 -34.99
C GLN A 378 -20.05 -6.53 -33.60
N GLN A 379 -19.63 -7.79 -33.49
CA GLN A 379 -19.44 -8.45 -32.19
C GLN A 379 -18.35 -7.78 -31.36
N GLN A 380 -17.22 -7.42 -31.98
CA GLN A 380 -16.14 -6.73 -31.29
C GLN A 380 -16.56 -5.34 -30.85
N GLN A 381 -17.32 -4.61 -31.67
CA GLN A 381 -17.92 -3.32 -31.29
C GLN A 381 -18.92 -3.49 -30.15
N ALA A 382 -19.74 -4.55 -30.16
CA ALA A 382 -20.68 -4.85 -29.08
C ALA A 382 -19.96 -5.21 -27.76
N GLU A 383 -18.88 -5.99 -27.81
CA GLU A 383 -18.06 -6.29 -26.64
C GLU A 383 -17.36 -5.05 -26.09
N MET A 384 -16.80 -4.20 -26.97
CA MET A 384 -16.21 -2.93 -26.55
C MET A 384 -17.25 -2.01 -25.91
N ALA A 385 -18.44 -1.89 -26.50
CA ALA A 385 -19.55 -1.13 -25.93
C ALA A 385 -20.01 -1.70 -24.57
N ALA A 386 -20.04 -3.03 -24.41
CA ALA A 386 -20.37 -3.67 -23.14
C ALA A 386 -19.30 -3.40 -22.07
N ARG A 387 -18.01 -3.42 -22.45
CA ARG A 387 -16.90 -3.06 -21.55
C ARG A 387 -16.92 -1.59 -21.16
N GLU A 388 -17.22 -0.70 -22.10
CA GLU A 388 -17.39 0.72 -21.82
C GLU A 388 -18.59 0.97 -20.89
N SER A 389 -19.71 0.27 -21.11
CA SER A 389 -20.86 0.31 -20.20
C SER A 389 -20.49 -0.16 -18.79
N GLN A 390 -19.75 -1.27 -18.66
CA GLN A 390 -19.31 -1.79 -17.37
C GLN A 390 -18.32 -0.86 -16.68
N ALA A 391 -17.40 -0.24 -17.44
CA ALA A 391 -16.48 0.76 -16.91
C ALA A 391 -17.21 2.00 -16.38
N MET A 392 -18.24 2.46 -17.11
CA MET A 392 -19.09 3.58 -16.68
C MET A 392 -19.91 3.24 -15.42
N GLU A 393 -20.42 2.00 -15.28
CA GLU A 393 -21.09 1.55 -14.06
C GLU A 393 -20.14 1.53 -12.86
N ILE A 394 -18.91 1.03 -13.02
CA ILE A 394 -17.89 1.02 -11.97
C ILE A 394 -17.49 2.45 -11.59
N GLN A 395 -17.31 3.34 -12.58
CA GLN A 395 -17.03 4.75 -12.36
C GLN A 395 -18.14 5.43 -11.55
N ALA A 396 -19.41 5.20 -11.93
CA ALA A 396 -20.56 5.75 -11.21
C ALA A 396 -20.66 5.19 -9.78
N ALA A 397 -20.35 3.91 -9.56
CA ALA A 397 -20.31 3.31 -8.23
C ALA A 397 -19.20 3.90 -7.35
N LEU A 398 -18.03 4.20 -7.93
CA LEU A 398 -16.93 4.88 -7.23
C LEU A 398 -17.33 6.31 -6.83
N GLU A 399 -17.91 7.08 -7.74
CA GLU A 399 -18.38 8.44 -7.45
C GLU A 399 -19.47 8.46 -6.37
N ALA A 400 -20.40 7.49 -6.39
CA ALA A 400 -21.41 7.33 -5.35
C ALA A 400 -20.80 6.99 -3.99
N ALA A 401 -19.78 6.12 -3.94
CA ALA A 401 -19.06 5.77 -2.73
C ALA A 401 -18.28 6.96 -2.16
N GLU A 402 -17.59 7.73 -3.02
CA GLU A 402 -16.89 8.95 -2.63
C GLU A 402 -17.85 10.01 -2.07
N ALA A 403 -19.01 10.21 -2.70
CA ALA A 403 -20.04 11.12 -2.22
C ALA A 403 -20.61 10.69 -0.85
N SER A 404 -20.71 9.39 -0.59
CA SER A 404 -21.11 8.85 0.73
C SER A 404 -20.04 9.12 1.80
N LEU A 405 -18.77 8.88 1.47
CA LEU A 405 -17.62 9.17 2.33
C LEU A 405 -17.51 10.66 2.67
N GLN A 406 -17.76 11.54 1.69
CA GLN A 406 -17.77 12.99 1.90
C GLN A 406 -18.91 13.42 2.84
N ARG A 407 -20.11 12.84 2.70
CA ARG A 407 -21.24 13.08 3.62
C ARG A 407 -20.89 12.66 5.04
N CYS A 408 -20.36 11.46 5.23
CA CYS A 408 -19.94 10.97 6.55
C CYS A 408 -18.84 11.85 7.18
N ARG A 409 -17.87 12.33 6.38
CA ARG A 409 -16.85 13.30 6.85
C ARG A 409 -17.47 14.64 7.25
N ALA A 410 -18.48 15.13 6.52
CA ALA A 410 -19.17 16.37 6.86
C ALA A 410 -19.98 16.23 8.16
N GLU A 411 -20.66 15.11 8.36
CA GLU A 411 -21.38 14.78 9.60
C GLU A 411 -20.41 14.70 10.79
N ASN A 412 -19.30 13.96 10.67
CA ASN A 412 -18.28 13.89 11.71
C ASN A 412 -17.68 15.26 12.06
N ARG A 413 -17.47 16.13 11.07
CA ARG A 413 -17.02 17.52 11.31
C ARG A 413 -18.10 18.34 12.03
N ALA A 414 -19.37 18.19 11.65
CA ALA A 414 -20.49 18.88 12.30
C ALA A 414 -20.65 18.42 13.75
N GLU A 415 -20.54 17.12 14.02
CA GLU A 415 -20.57 16.54 15.37
C GLU A 415 -19.38 17.01 16.21
N SER A 416 -18.17 17.00 15.65
CA SER A 416 -16.96 17.52 16.32
C SER A 416 -17.10 19.01 16.66
N ALA A 417 -17.61 19.81 15.72
CA ALA A 417 -17.88 21.23 15.94
C ALA A 417 -18.98 21.47 16.98
N ALA A 418 -20.00 20.60 17.05
CA ALA A 418 -21.03 20.64 18.08
C ALA A 418 -20.47 20.25 19.46
N ALA A 419 -19.60 19.22 19.52
CA ALA A 419 -18.92 18.81 20.74
C ALA A 419 -18.00 19.91 21.29
N LEU A 420 -17.22 20.57 20.43
CA LEU A 420 -16.40 21.72 20.81
C LEU A 420 -17.25 22.90 21.31
N ARG A 421 -18.42 23.14 20.73
CA ARG A 421 -19.36 24.15 21.24
C ARG A 421 -19.92 23.79 22.62
N ARG A 422 -20.22 22.50 22.87
CA ARG A 422 -20.64 22.02 24.20
C ARG A 422 -19.53 22.17 25.22
N LEU A 423 -18.29 21.81 24.88
CA LEU A 423 -17.12 22.00 25.74
C LEU A 423 -16.87 23.47 26.08
N ARG A 424 -17.00 24.38 25.11
CA ARG A 424 -16.87 25.82 25.37
C ARG A 424 -17.95 26.36 26.30
N ARG A 425 -19.19 25.88 26.18
CA ARG A 425 -20.27 26.25 27.11
C ARG A 425 -20.00 25.73 28.51
N ALA A 426 -19.61 24.47 28.64
CA ALA A 426 -19.23 23.88 29.93
C ALA A 426 -18.04 24.62 30.56
N SER A 427 -17.03 25.00 29.76
CA SER A 427 -15.89 25.82 30.22
C SER A 427 -16.33 27.20 30.72
N GLY A 428 -17.28 27.85 30.03
CA GLY A 428 -17.85 29.12 30.49
C GLY A 428 -18.63 28.96 31.80
N GLU A 429 -19.41 27.87 31.93
CA GLU A 429 -20.12 27.54 33.16
C GLU A 429 -19.15 27.24 34.33
N THR A 430 -18.02 26.59 34.08
CA THR A 430 -16.98 26.39 35.10
C THR A 430 -16.27 27.69 35.48
N GLU A 431 -15.97 28.57 34.53
CA GLU A 431 -15.39 29.89 34.83
C GLU A 431 -16.36 30.75 35.66
N ASP A 432 -17.65 30.72 35.36
CA ASP A 432 -18.68 31.41 36.15
C ASP A 432 -18.86 30.80 37.54
N ALA A 433 -18.74 29.46 37.68
CA ALA A 433 -18.75 28.78 38.96
C ALA A 433 -17.51 29.13 39.81
N GLU A 434 -16.33 29.17 39.20
CA GLU A 434 -15.08 29.60 39.86
C GLU A 434 -15.15 31.05 40.32
N ARG A 435 -15.71 31.95 39.51
CA ARG A 435 -15.98 33.35 39.92
C ARG A 435 -16.91 33.42 41.12
N LYS A 436 -18.03 32.69 41.10
CA LYS A 436 -18.95 32.60 42.26
C LYS A 436 -18.27 32.03 43.50
N CYS A 437 -17.43 31.01 43.36
CA CYS A 437 -16.63 30.47 44.46
C CYS A 437 -15.64 31.51 45.02
N CYS A 438 -14.98 32.29 44.17
CA CYS A 438 -14.11 33.38 44.58
C CYS A 438 -14.90 34.49 45.30
N GLU A 439 -16.08 34.86 44.80
CA GLU A 439 -16.97 35.84 45.45
C GLU A 439 -17.44 35.36 46.83
N LEU A 440 -17.83 34.09 46.95
CA LEU A 440 -18.21 33.46 48.22
C LEU A 440 -17.02 33.36 49.18
N ALA A 441 -15.83 33.05 48.70
CA ALA A 441 -14.61 33.03 49.51
C ALA A 441 -14.28 34.45 50.03
N ALA A 442 -14.38 35.48 49.18
CA ALA A 442 -14.20 36.87 49.57
C ALA A 442 -15.30 37.35 50.53
N ALA A 443 -16.55 36.88 50.38
CA ALA A 443 -17.63 37.15 51.33
C ALA A 443 -17.36 36.49 52.69
N LYS A 444 -16.93 35.23 52.70
CA LYS A 444 -16.52 34.52 53.92
C LYS A 444 -15.36 35.23 54.61
N GLU A 445 -14.37 35.69 53.88
CA GLU A 445 -13.24 36.42 54.45
C GLU A 445 -13.68 37.75 55.07
N ARG A 446 -14.61 38.48 54.42
CA ARG A 446 -15.22 39.70 54.99
C ARG A 446 -15.96 39.41 56.29
N VAL A 447 -16.73 38.32 56.36
CA VAL A 447 -17.42 37.89 57.59
C VAL A 447 -16.41 37.49 58.67
N CYS A 448 -15.36 36.73 58.32
CA CYS A 448 -14.31 36.35 59.26
C CYS A 448 -13.53 37.56 59.79
N ARG A 449 -13.28 38.59 58.97
CA ARG A 449 -12.70 39.86 59.43
C ARG A 449 -13.66 40.60 60.36
N ALA A 450 -14.93 40.76 59.98
CA ALA A 450 -15.92 41.40 60.84
C ALA A 450 -16.06 40.68 62.20
N LEU A 451 -16.03 39.35 62.22
CA LEU A 451 -16.04 38.58 63.45
C LEU A 451 -14.77 38.77 64.28
N ARG A 452 -13.58 38.84 63.66
CA ARG A 452 -12.32 39.16 64.36
C ARG A 452 -12.34 40.57 64.95
N ASP A 453 -12.85 41.54 64.20
CA ASP A 453 -12.96 42.93 64.64
C ASP A 453 -13.97 43.07 65.79
N MET A 454 -15.00 42.21 65.85
CA MET A 454 -15.92 42.12 66.99
C MET A 454 -15.38 41.30 68.17
N SER A 455 -14.37 40.45 67.98
CA SER A 455 -13.86 39.54 69.03
C SER A 455 -12.50 39.93 69.63
N PHE A 456 -11.89 41.03 69.18
CA PHE A 456 -10.71 41.62 69.83
C PHE A 456 -11.04 42.87 70.65
N GLY A 457 -11.98 42.70 71.59
CA GLY A 457 -11.95 43.43 72.85
C GLY A 457 -11.21 42.57 73.87
N THR A 458 -9.97 42.93 74.19
CA THR A 458 -9.18 42.42 75.32
C THR A 458 -8.96 40.90 75.39
N LEU A 459 -7.77 40.43 74.98
CA LEU A 459 -6.85 39.65 75.81
C LEU A 459 -5.64 39.22 74.97
N ARG A 460 -4.46 39.52 75.51
CA ARG A 460 -3.14 39.25 74.93
C ARG A 460 -2.62 37.96 75.57
N PRO A 461 -2.28 36.90 74.82
CA PRO A 461 -1.45 35.84 75.34
C PRO A 461 -0.03 35.94 74.78
N SER A 462 0.88 35.64 75.68
CA SER A 462 2.33 35.72 75.56
C SER A 462 2.91 34.43 74.99
N ASN A 463 3.99 34.57 74.23
CA ASN A 463 5.11 33.63 74.05
C ASN A 463 4.83 32.11 74.16
N GLU A 464 4.80 31.43 73.01
CA GLU A 464 5.18 30.02 72.94
C GLU A 464 6.19 29.77 71.81
N VAL A 465 7.40 29.44 72.26
CA VAL A 465 8.29 28.34 71.85
C VAL A 465 8.27 27.94 70.37
N VAL A 466 9.35 28.32 69.68
CA VAL A 466 9.77 27.79 68.37
C VAL A 466 10.34 26.38 68.56
N CYS A 467 9.59 25.35 68.15
CA CYS A 467 10.13 24.00 67.94
C CYS A 467 10.65 23.88 66.50
N ALA A 468 11.95 23.60 66.38
CA ALA A 468 12.61 23.24 65.13
C ALA A 468 12.08 21.88 64.62
N PRO A 469 11.75 21.74 63.32
CA PRO A 469 11.40 20.44 62.77
C PRO A 469 12.67 19.61 62.54
N GLU A 470 12.61 18.38 63.00
CA GLU A 470 13.62 17.35 62.81
C GLU A 470 13.88 17.11 61.32
N ALA A 471 15.16 16.94 60.98
CA ALA A 471 15.62 16.64 59.64
C ALA A 471 15.19 15.22 59.25
N GLU A 472 14.01 15.12 58.63
CA GLU A 472 13.56 13.92 57.95
C GLU A 472 14.51 13.59 56.78
N GLU A 473 15.07 12.39 56.86
CA GLU A 473 15.93 11.75 55.88
C GLU A 473 15.16 11.62 54.55
N ARG A 474 15.31 12.61 53.67
CA ARG A 474 14.67 12.64 52.33
C ARG A 474 15.14 11.45 51.51
N ARG A 475 14.28 10.44 51.39
CA ARG A 475 14.39 9.40 50.36
C ARG A 475 14.43 10.06 48.97
N PRO A 476 15.41 9.72 48.12
CA PRO A 476 15.42 10.17 46.73
C PRO A 476 14.34 9.37 45.99
N GLY A 477 13.18 9.97 45.70
CA GLY A 477 12.18 9.25 44.89
C GLY A 477 10.85 9.93 44.58
N ASP A 478 10.28 10.74 45.46
CA ASP A 478 8.84 11.05 45.35
C ASP A 478 8.47 12.36 44.65
N GLY A 479 9.41 12.98 43.93
CA GLY A 479 9.19 14.28 43.28
C GLY A 479 9.57 14.38 41.80
N GLU A 480 10.11 13.32 41.20
CA GLU A 480 10.33 13.30 39.76
C GLU A 480 9.05 12.80 39.10
N ALA A 481 8.35 13.72 38.43
CA ALA A 481 7.22 13.35 37.58
C ALA A 481 7.68 12.20 36.65
N PRO A 482 6.91 11.10 36.56
CA PRO A 482 7.30 9.97 35.74
C PRO A 482 7.58 10.46 34.32
N ILE A 483 8.81 10.24 33.85
CA ILE A 483 9.21 10.55 32.47
C ILE A 483 8.20 9.86 31.56
N GLU A 484 7.53 10.63 30.69
CA GLU A 484 6.57 10.08 29.73
C GLU A 484 7.19 8.87 29.00
N GLU A 485 6.50 7.73 28.97
CA GLU A 485 7.05 6.49 28.42
C GLU A 485 7.41 6.64 26.93
N ASP A 486 6.68 7.50 26.20
CA ASP A 486 6.97 7.89 24.81
C ASP A 486 8.34 8.56 24.68
N LEU A 487 8.66 9.46 25.60
CA LEU A 487 9.94 10.15 25.64
C LEU A 487 11.07 9.15 25.91
N ARG A 488 10.85 8.22 26.83
CA ARG A 488 11.79 7.14 27.15
C ARG A 488 12.03 6.21 25.96
N CYS A 489 10.97 5.85 25.23
CA CYS A 489 11.06 5.03 24.02
C CYS A 489 11.83 5.76 22.91
N PHE A 490 11.56 7.06 22.70
CA PHE A 490 12.30 7.89 21.77
C PHE A 490 13.79 7.92 22.11
N TYR A 491 14.15 8.20 23.37
CA TYR A 491 15.55 8.23 23.81
C TYR A 491 16.26 6.90 23.59
N ARG A 492 15.63 5.78 23.92
CA ARG A 492 16.22 4.45 23.68
C ARG A 492 16.54 4.21 22.21
N GLN A 493 15.72 4.72 21.30
CA GLN A 493 15.95 4.57 19.86
C GLN A 493 17.07 5.48 19.35
N VAL A 494 17.20 6.70 19.86
CA VAL A 494 18.20 7.68 19.37
C VAL A 494 19.52 7.66 20.13
N LEU A 495 19.58 7.05 21.32
CA LEU A 495 20.77 6.97 22.17
C LEU A 495 22.02 6.46 21.45
N PRO A 496 21.95 5.42 20.58
CA PRO A 496 23.12 4.98 19.83
C PRO A 496 23.70 6.07 18.92
N LEU A 497 22.86 6.91 18.32
CA LEU A 497 23.34 8.05 17.51
C LEU A 497 23.94 9.15 18.38
N LEU A 498 23.42 9.39 19.59
CA LEU A 498 24.04 10.32 20.53
C LEU A 498 25.45 9.87 20.97
N GLN A 499 25.67 8.56 21.04
CA GLN A 499 26.97 7.97 21.38
C GLN A 499 27.94 7.93 20.19
N GLY A 500 27.44 8.12 18.97
CA GLY A 500 28.20 7.99 17.74
C GLY A 500 28.26 6.54 17.24
N ILE A 501 27.88 6.33 15.98
CA ILE A 501 27.91 5.02 15.33
C ILE A 501 28.92 5.01 14.19
N ALA A 502 29.80 4.02 14.14
CA ALA A 502 30.76 3.87 13.05
C ALA A 502 30.03 3.54 11.72
N VAL A 503 30.28 4.34 10.70
CA VAL A 503 29.72 4.22 9.34
C VAL A 503 30.81 4.48 8.30
N GLY A 504 30.75 3.80 7.16
CA GLY A 504 31.53 4.17 5.99
C GLY A 504 30.81 5.28 5.22
N ALA A 505 31.38 6.47 5.12
CA ALA A 505 30.85 7.56 4.31
C ALA A 505 31.52 7.58 2.92
N LEU A 506 30.71 7.63 1.86
CA LEU A 506 31.20 7.82 0.50
C LEU A 506 31.24 9.32 0.20
N ARG A 507 32.42 9.88 -0.03
CA ARG A 507 32.60 11.32 -0.28
C ARG A 507 32.95 11.57 -1.74
N PRO A 508 32.10 12.24 -2.54
CA PRO A 508 32.47 12.67 -3.88
C PRO A 508 33.70 13.60 -3.83
N PRO A 509 34.66 13.49 -4.76
CA PRO A 509 34.72 12.60 -5.92
C PRO A 509 35.33 11.21 -5.65
N ARG A 510 35.66 10.88 -4.39
CA ARG A 510 36.34 9.64 -4.04
C ARG A 510 35.34 8.46 -4.05
N THR A 511 35.71 7.37 -4.71
CA THR A 511 34.94 6.12 -4.73
C THR A 511 35.23 5.22 -3.50
N ALA A 512 36.18 5.62 -2.65
CA ALA A 512 36.52 4.89 -1.43
C ALA A 512 35.56 5.27 -0.28
N LEU A 513 35.17 4.27 0.51
CA LEU A 513 34.44 4.45 1.76
C LEU A 513 35.43 4.85 2.85
N GLU A 514 35.26 6.04 3.42
CA GLU A 514 36.02 6.49 4.57
C GLU A 514 35.24 6.15 5.85
N GLU A 515 35.89 5.53 6.84
CA GLU A 515 35.25 5.25 8.13
C GLU A 515 35.06 6.55 8.92
N ARG A 516 33.84 6.78 9.40
CA ARG A 516 33.34 7.99 10.08
C ARG A 516 32.44 7.59 11.24
N GLN A 517 32.18 8.52 12.14
CA GLN A 517 31.16 8.37 13.17
C GLN A 517 29.95 9.24 12.84
N LEU A 518 28.78 8.63 12.72
CA LEU A 518 27.51 9.33 12.61
C LEU A 518 27.00 9.65 14.01
N VAL A 519 26.97 10.94 14.35
CA VAL A 519 26.61 11.45 15.68
C VAL A 519 25.37 12.32 15.57
N LEU A 520 24.43 12.18 16.49
CA LEU A 520 23.32 13.11 16.67
C LEU A 520 23.74 14.21 17.63
N SER A 521 23.61 15.46 17.19
CA SER A 521 23.86 16.64 18.03
C SER A 521 22.97 16.66 19.27
N SER A 522 23.48 17.26 20.34
CA SER A 522 22.79 17.31 21.65
C SER A 522 21.49 18.12 21.65
N ASP A 523 21.32 19.02 20.68
CA ASP A 523 20.09 19.79 20.49
C ASP A 523 19.03 19.03 19.66
N PHE A 524 19.34 17.81 19.22
CA PHE A 524 18.50 17.01 18.32
C PHE A 524 18.15 17.73 17.02
N GLN A 525 18.99 18.63 16.51
CA GLN A 525 18.70 19.36 15.26
C GLN A 525 19.57 18.90 14.08
N ARG A 526 20.72 18.30 14.36
CA ARG A 526 21.74 17.97 13.35
C ARG A 526 22.24 16.54 13.48
N LEU A 527 22.40 15.87 12.34
CA LEU A 527 23.22 14.68 12.21
C LEU A 527 24.61 15.10 11.71
N GLU A 528 25.65 14.67 12.39
CA GLU A 528 27.01 15.09 12.16
C GLU A 528 27.87 13.87 11.78
N LEU A 529 28.79 14.05 10.84
CA LEU A 529 29.82 13.06 10.52
C LEU A 529 31.15 13.50 11.11
N TRP A 530 31.63 12.72 12.06
CA TRP A 530 32.89 12.94 12.76
C TRP A 530 33.95 11.99 12.20
N MET A 531 35.21 12.43 12.21
CA MET A 531 36.34 11.49 12.03
C MET A 531 36.36 10.54 13.23
N PRO A 532 36.57 9.22 13.02
CA PRO A 532 36.75 8.31 14.14
C PRO A 532 37.94 8.81 14.95
N ASP A 533 37.77 8.93 16.26
CA ASP A 533 38.86 9.27 17.15
C ASP A 533 39.91 8.17 17.01
N VAL A 534 40.96 8.45 16.24
CA VAL A 534 42.14 7.59 16.19
C VAL A 534 42.65 7.59 17.63
N PRO A 535 42.61 6.45 18.34
CA PRO A 535 43.06 6.41 19.73
C PRO A 535 44.49 6.91 19.72
N ALA A 536 44.72 8.09 20.30
CA ALA A 536 46.03 8.70 20.36
C ALA A 536 46.97 7.67 20.97
N THR A 537 47.83 7.09 20.15
CA THR A 537 48.78 6.07 20.55
C THR A 537 49.67 6.71 21.61
N ARG A 538 49.35 6.44 22.88
CA ARG A 538 50.10 6.75 24.11
C ARG A 538 51.31 7.69 23.90
N ALA A 539 51.05 8.98 23.72
CA ALA A 539 52.05 10.02 23.89
C ALA A 539 51.44 11.09 24.79
N ALA A 540 52.15 11.38 25.88
CA ALA A 540 51.65 11.96 27.11
C ALA A 540 51.05 13.37 26.96
N ALA A 541 50.03 13.60 27.80
CA ALA A 541 49.76 14.84 28.53
C ALA A 541 49.93 16.17 27.78
N SER A 542 48.86 16.63 27.12
CA SER A 542 48.69 18.06 26.83
C SER A 542 47.23 18.41 26.52
N GLY A 543 46.48 18.77 27.57
CA GLY A 543 45.26 19.59 27.53
C GLY A 543 43.97 18.95 27.01
N PRO A 544 42.79 19.49 27.38
CA PRO A 544 41.52 19.09 26.79
C PRO A 544 41.57 19.39 25.30
N ALA A 545 41.63 18.34 24.48
CA ALA A 545 41.58 18.46 23.03
C ALA A 545 40.38 19.31 22.65
N ARG A 546 40.63 20.47 22.04
CA ARG A 546 39.58 21.35 21.52
C ARG A 546 38.63 20.49 20.69
N LYS A 547 37.34 20.47 21.06
CA LYS A 547 36.28 19.73 20.36
C LYS A 547 36.44 19.99 18.87
N ARG A 548 36.78 18.94 18.11
CA ARG A 548 36.94 19.03 16.66
C ARG A 548 35.58 19.41 16.07
N VAL A 549 35.59 20.33 15.11
CA VAL A 549 34.40 20.73 14.35
C VAL A 549 33.99 19.54 13.48
N ALA A 550 32.70 19.20 13.44
CA ALA A 550 32.19 18.15 12.57
C ALA A 550 32.57 18.43 11.11
N ASP A 551 33.02 17.40 10.37
CA ASP A 551 33.48 17.55 8.98
C ASP A 551 32.33 18.00 8.07
N THR A 552 31.16 17.41 8.28
CA THR A 552 29.91 17.72 7.59
C THR A 552 28.73 17.48 8.52
N PHE A 553 27.71 18.31 8.44
CA PHE A 553 26.47 18.12 9.19
C PHE A 553 25.25 18.26 8.29
N LEU A 554 24.17 17.60 8.71
CA LEU A 554 22.87 17.58 8.05
C LEU A 554 21.81 18.03 9.03
N ARG A 555 21.03 19.05 8.67
CA ARG A 555 19.89 19.49 9.49
C ARG A 555 18.74 18.49 9.36
N LEU A 556 18.21 18.03 10.48
CA LEU A 556 17.08 17.09 10.51
C LEU A 556 15.81 17.68 9.87
N GLU A 557 15.66 19.01 9.89
CA GLU A 557 14.62 19.74 9.15
C GLU A 557 14.63 19.46 7.65
N THR A 558 15.81 19.24 7.07
CA THR A 558 15.98 18.96 5.64
C THR A 558 15.94 17.47 5.31
N LEU A 559 16.01 16.59 6.32
CA LEU A 559 15.94 15.15 6.10
C LEU A 559 14.54 14.76 5.64
N ALA A 560 14.46 14.08 4.50
CA ALA A 560 13.21 13.62 3.89
C ALA A 560 12.92 12.16 4.25
N ARG A 561 13.88 11.26 3.99
CA ARG A 561 13.74 9.82 4.25
C ARG A 561 15.08 9.11 4.29
N VAL A 562 15.08 7.91 4.87
CA VAL A 562 16.15 6.92 4.71
C VAL A 562 15.80 6.02 3.53
N HIS A 563 16.66 5.99 2.51
CA HIS A 563 16.52 5.08 1.37
C HIS A 563 17.44 3.87 1.53
N LEU A 564 16.86 2.69 1.40
CA LEU A 564 17.57 1.41 1.40
C LEU A 564 17.53 0.86 -0.03
N PRO A 565 18.68 0.83 -0.75
CA PRO A 565 18.76 0.21 -2.07
C PRO A 565 18.24 -1.24 -2.05
N LYS A 566 17.57 -1.67 -3.13
CA LYS A 566 16.97 -3.01 -3.23
C LYS A 566 17.98 -4.13 -2.97
N ALA A 567 19.23 -3.94 -3.37
CA ALA A 567 20.33 -4.86 -3.08
C ALA A 567 20.57 -5.03 -1.57
N THR A 568 20.58 -3.93 -0.80
CA THR A 568 20.70 -3.94 0.66
C THR A 568 19.49 -4.61 1.31
N GLN A 569 18.28 -4.34 0.82
CA GLN A 569 17.06 -4.99 1.33
C GLN A 569 17.10 -6.52 1.16
N LEU A 570 17.50 -7.00 -0.02
CA LEU A 570 17.67 -8.43 -0.29
C LEU A 570 18.80 -9.05 0.56
N ALA A 571 19.89 -8.31 0.80
CA ALA A 571 20.98 -8.76 1.67
C ALA A 571 20.52 -8.93 3.13
N ILE A 572 19.69 -8.00 3.64
CA ILE A 572 19.08 -8.10 4.98
C ILE A 572 18.18 -9.33 5.06
N GLN A 573 17.28 -9.53 4.08
CA GLN A 573 16.34 -10.66 4.06
C GLN A 573 17.07 -12.01 4.03
N ARG A 574 18.12 -12.14 3.21
CA ARG A 574 18.92 -13.36 3.13
C ARG A 574 19.70 -13.63 4.41
N LYS A 575 20.22 -12.58 5.05
CA LYS A 575 21.01 -12.74 6.28
C LYS A 575 20.16 -12.99 7.52
N ALA A 576 18.93 -12.50 7.56
CA ALA A 576 17.96 -12.85 8.61
C ALA A 576 17.71 -14.37 8.67
N ALA A 577 17.83 -15.07 7.53
CA ALA A 577 17.69 -16.53 7.45
C ALA A 577 18.97 -17.32 7.79
N LEU A 578 20.14 -16.66 7.77
CA LEU A 578 21.45 -17.28 8.00
C LEU A 578 22.05 -16.71 9.29
N THR A 579 21.46 -17.08 10.42
CA THR A 579 22.01 -16.77 11.74
C THR A 579 23.25 -17.64 11.97
N SER A 580 24.38 -17.00 12.26
CA SER A 580 25.67 -17.57 12.69
C SER A 580 26.61 -18.15 11.61
N ALA A 581 27.77 -17.50 11.43
CA ALA A 581 29.12 -18.10 11.55
C ALA A 581 30.22 -17.50 10.64
N SER A 582 29.94 -16.76 9.56
CA SER A 582 31.01 -16.23 8.69
C SER A 582 31.14 -14.70 8.74
N LYS A 583 32.31 -14.21 9.22
CA LYS A 583 32.75 -12.81 9.18
C LYS A 583 33.10 -12.38 7.74
N SER A 584 32.15 -12.50 6.81
CA SER A 584 32.31 -11.85 5.50
C SER A 584 32.21 -10.33 5.70
N ARG A 585 33.18 -9.57 5.17
CA ARG A 585 33.14 -8.10 5.15
C ARG A 585 32.16 -7.66 4.07
N PHE A 586 30.86 -7.75 4.34
CA PHE A 586 29.84 -7.16 3.47
C PHE A 586 29.57 -5.72 3.93
N SER A 587 29.47 -4.81 2.96
CA SER A 587 29.15 -3.40 3.20
C SER A 587 27.70 -3.16 2.82
N LEU A 588 26.84 -2.83 3.78
CA LEU A 588 25.43 -2.52 3.53
C LEU A 588 25.27 -1.03 3.28
N ARG A 589 25.00 -0.65 2.03
CA ARG A 589 24.83 0.76 1.66
C ARG A 589 23.41 1.25 1.94
N PHE A 590 23.29 2.50 2.38
CA PHE A 590 22.03 3.20 2.56
C PHE A 590 22.23 4.70 2.29
N GLU A 591 21.14 5.40 2.04
CA GLU A 591 21.18 6.82 1.65
C GLU A 591 20.29 7.64 2.58
N LEU A 592 20.83 8.75 3.07
CA LEU A 592 20.02 9.77 3.74
C LEU A 592 19.62 10.81 2.71
N VAL A 593 18.34 10.82 2.36
CA VAL A 593 17.79 11.70 1.32
C VAL A 593 17.41 13.02 1.96
N VAL A 594 17.98 14.10 1.42
CA VAL A 594 17.87 15.46 1.94
C VAL A 594 17.12 16.32 0.93
N MET A 595 16.19 17.15 1.39
CA MET A 595 15.51 18.09 0.51
C MET A 595 16.46 19.24 0.13
N GLY A 596 16.76 19.37 -1.16
CA GLY A 596 17.52 20.50 -1.70
C GLY A 596 19.04 20.43 -1.48
N SER A 597 19.59 19.28 -1.08
CA SER A 597 21.05 19.06 -1.01
C SER A 597 21.43 17.65 -1.47
N ASP A 598 22.73 17.41 -1.59
CA ASP A 598 23.26 16.10 -1.98
C ASP A 598 22.90 15.01 -0.97
N THR A 599 22.60 13.82 -1.49
CA THR A 599 22.31 12.62 -0.71
C THR A 599 23.57 12.12 -0.02
N TRP A 600 23.49 11.83 1.29
CA TRP A 600 24.60 11.17 1.98
C TRP A 600 24.56 9.67 1.71
N HIS A 601 25.57 9.16 1.01
CA HIS A 601 25.73 7.74 0.77
C HIS A 601 26.59 7.13 1.88
N LEU A 602 25.95 6.36 2.75
CA LEU A 602 26.57 5.75 3.92
C LEU A 602 26.56 4.22 3.79
N ALA A 603 27.42 3.57 4.55
CA ALA A 603 27.52 2.13 4.61
C ALA A 603 27.77 1.63 6.04
N THR A 604 27.24 0.46 6.38
CA THR A 604 27.55 -0.23 7.64
C THR A 604 28.20 -1.59 7.38
N SER A 605 28.96 -2.08 8.35
CA SER A 605 29.58 -3.42 8.32
C SER A 605 28.61 -4.55 8.65
N ASP A 606 27.49 -4.25 9.29
CA ASP A 606 26.54 -5.24 9.77
C ASP A 606 25.09 -4.75 9.76
N VAL A 607 24.18 -5.73 9.77
CA VAL A 607 22.73 -5.52 9.69
C VAL A 607 22.18 -4.88 10.96
N GLN A 608 22.75 -5.19 12.13
CA GLN A 608 22.26 -4.68 13.41
C GLN A 608 22.53 -3.17 13.50
N THR A 609 23.73 -2.73 13.15
CA THR A 609 24.10 -1.32 13.03
C THR A 609 23.21 -0.59 12.03
N LEU A 610 22.94 -1.20 10.86
CA LEU A 610 22.02 -0.61 9.88
C LEU A 610 20.59 -0.46 10.43
N GLN A 611 20.09 -1.47 11.14
CA GLN A 611 18.76 -1.45 11.76
C GLN A 611 18.68 -0.40 12.86
N ILE A 612 19.71 -0.27 13.70
CA ILE A 612 19.81 0.75 14.74
C ILE A 612 19.76 2.15 14.11
N ILE A 613 20.61 2.41 13.11
CA ILE A 613 20.62 3.71 12.41
C ILE A 613 19.25 3.98 11.76
N THR A 614 18.69 3.01 11.04
CA THR A 614 17.41 3.19 10.34
C THR A 614 16.27 3.45 11.32
N SER A 615 16.24 2.73 12.45
CA SER A 615 15.24 2.92 13.51
C SER A 615 15.37 4.30 14.15
N ALA A 616 16.60 4.67 14.55
CA ALA A 616 16.89 5.96 15.17
C ALA A 616 16.53 7.14 14.24
N VAL A 617 16.89 7.06 12.95
CA VAL A 617 16.56 8.11 11.98
C VAL A 617 15.05 8.18 11.70
N LYS A 618 14.35 7.04 11.66
CA LYS A 618 12.88 7.03 11.55
C LYS A 618 12.22 7.66 12.78
N ALA A 619 12.73 7.40 13.98
CA ALA A 619 12.27 8.01 15.21
C ALA A 619 12.44 9.54 15.16
N LEU A 620 13.59 10.02 14.68
CA LEU A 620 13.86 11.45 14.48
C LEU A 620 12.90 12.08 13.46
N LEU A 621 12.63 11.39 12.35
CA LEU A 621 11.67 11.88 11.34
C LEU A 621 10.23 11.93 11.87
N ALA A 622 9.81 10.93 12.64
CA ALA A 622 8.49 10.91 13.29
C ALA A 622 8.35 12.00 14.36
N ALA A 623 9.45 12.31 15.07
CA ALA A 623 9.50 13.33 16.10
C ALA A 623 9.83 14.73 15.59
N LYS A 624 9.99 14.93 14.27
CA LYS A 624 10.55 16.16 13.65
C LYS A 624 9.91 17.46 14.14
N GLY A 625 8.58 17.50 14.30
CA GLY A 625 7.86 18.68 14.80
C GLY A 625 7.96 18.91 16.31
N ARG A 626 8.48 17.93 17.06
CA ARG A 626 8.62 17.95 18.53
C ARG A 626 10.07 18.01 19.00
N LEU A 627 11.06 17.89 18.11
CA LEU A 627 12.49 17.81 18.47
C LEU A 627 12.95 18.97 19.37
N GLY A 628 12.48 20.20 19.13
CA GLY A 628 12.81 21.35 19.99
C GLY A 628 12.29 21.20 21.42
N ALA A 629 11.07 20.72 21.61
CA ALA A 629 10.51 20.46 22.95
C ALA A 629 11.20 19.27 23.63
N LEU A 630 11.53 18.22 22.87
CA LEU A 630 12.25 17.05 23.36
C LEU A 630 13.67 17.42 23.83
N ALA A 631 14.36 18.31 23.10
CA ALA A 631 15.67 18.82 23.47
C ALA A 631 15.63 19.62 24.78
N LEU A 632 14.64 20.50 24.95
CA LEU A 632 14.46 21.28 26.17
C LEU A 632 14.18 20.37 27.38
N SER A 633 13.36 19.34 27.20
CA SER A 633 13.11 18.32 28.23
C SER A 633 14.38 17.54 28.60
N ALA A 634 15.22 17.21 27.60
CA ALA A 634 16.53 16.59 27.82
C ALA A 634 17.47 17.47 28.65
N CYS A 635 17.55 18.75 28.31
CA CYS A 635 18.45 19.70 28.96
C CYS A 635 18.02 19.98 30.41
N GLY A 636 16.71 19.96 30.71
CA GLY A 636 16.19 20.10 32.07
C GLY A 636 16.65 19.01 33.03
N LEU A 637 16.97 17.80 32.53
CA LEU A 637 17.55 16.70 33.32
C LEU A 637 19.06 16.87 33.59
N GLY A 638 19.76 17.70 32.79
CA GLY A 638 21.22 17.83 32.83
C GLY A 638 21.75 18.90 33.79
N ASP A 639 20.99 19.98 34.03
CA ASP A 639 21.50 21.13 34.82
C ASP A 639 21.60 20.88 36.33
N ARG A 640 20.94 19.84 36.86
CA ARG A 640 21.08 19.49 38.29
C ARG A 640 22.41 18.83 38.66
N ARG A 641 23.21 18.34 37.70
CA ARG A 641 24.53 17.75 37.98
C ARG A 641 25.67 18.77 38.13
N LYS A 642 25.45 20.06 37.81
CA LYS A 642 26.46 21.12 37.95
C LYS A 642 26.34 21.94 39.24
N GLN A 643 25.35 21.67 40.08
CA GLN A 643 25.19 22.36 41.38
C GLN A 643 25.78 21.59 42.57
N SER A 644 26.43 20.45 42.36
CA SER A 644 27.16 19.72 43.41
C SER A 644 28.68 19.93 43.33
N ASP A 645 29.14 21.17 43.11
CA ASP A 645 30.48 21.57 43.51
C ASP A 645 30.39 22.10 44.95
N SER A 646 30.41 21.16 45.89
CA SER A 646 30.75 21.45 47.29
C SER A 646 32.26 21.73 47.35
N PRO A 647 32.71 22.76 48.10
CA PRO A 647 34.12 23.09 48.18
C PRO A 647 34.89 21.96 48.87
N ARG A 648 36.03 21.57 48.28
CA ARG A 648 37.01 20.72 48.96
C ARG A 648 37.55 21.46 50.19
N LEU A 649 37.29 20.90 51.37
CA LEU A 649 38.24 20.92 52.49
C LEU A 649 39.19 19.73 52.32
#